data_AF-A0A4Q3GUB7-F1
#
_entry.id   AF-A0A4Q3GUB7-F1
#
_cell.length_a   1.000
_cell.length_b   1.000
_cell.length_c   1.000
_cell.angle_alpha   90.00
_cell.angle_beta   90.00
_cell.angle_gamma   90.00
#
_symmetry.space_group_name_H-M   'P 1'
#
loop_
_entity.id
_entity.type
_entity.pdbx_description
1 polymer ?
#
loop_
_entity_poly.entity_id
_entity_poly.type
_entity_poly.pdbx_seq_one_letter_code
_entity_poly.pdbx_strand_id
1 'polypeptide(L)'
;MRLLPFCLLLLLSRVTFAAPLPAFEGTLTQTQNGATAKAKIAWQPPETLLIEIERDDASQTPAQTILTRGDETLLFDPAGKRTHRFAFNIAKSWWRGADLSSGGPANFLFAGTPFPGQTAEGRYLSRDNVLFGGGGQEAYYAAVKTRANRFAPQITVSPATRVEKDEAGKTLLDAKITLGADGFPTKVEATEGGQVTSFTYSLKPAAAPFAAPEIPSAVIEDEQLLAPSAYGTGDATALFNKGASLALNEDFPAAFAALGASARSAPTASAPLISTFELALSLRDDGLAEAALTKLETLGLDATETQPRRARLALLRRDNKGALAALKAAADAAPQNIELRLLEGQALRINGDIEAARAIYIQLLSEKSPQVATQVTAAQTLSLAAMPDEFAVLLAKIPTETEPQKLARSLLQLRDGKDPETTAFASDEMQIALALGYESASRDETAEKTWKVVEERGTDGAKNRARAHLMGLAARRGDTNGSIGYWKAWNATLSNAIDRNSARNAFFDAWQKAFRSDTLQAALSNRSTATAATEDDLRLYLTYLELYGANDDIDAAVQSGFARFPNSAFWLGKRAENRVAQAVVTRGNDAGLARREQLFNEAMKLLDQAIAAAPDEPFYRFQKALAAAQRGAKTGGVIDAASAARSRAAAKKETEAFLKDFPGDADVLVSAALQNIAYEGEAPAREAIR
;
A
#
# COMPACT_ATOMS: atom_id res chain seq x y z
N MET A 1 -10.99 54.00 43.74
CA MET A 1 -10.05 52.87 43.58
C MET A 1 -10.39 52.17 42.28
N ARG A 2 -9.39 51.69 41.51
CA ARG A 2 -9.41 51.47 40.04
C ARG A 2 -9.33 52.80 39.25
N LEU A 3 -8.65 52.94 38.12
CA LEU A 3 -7.42 52.37 37.51
C LEU A 3 -7.33 53.03 36.11
N LEU A 4 -6.16 53.50 35.68
CA LEU A 4 -5.97 54.09 34.33
C LEU A 4 -5.95 53.01 33.24
N PRO A 5 -6.40 53.31 32.01
CA PRO A 5 -5.93 52.63 30.80
C PRO A 5 -4.62 53.27 30.31
N PHE A 6 -3.58 52.46 30.11
CA PHE A 6 -2.33 52.90 29.48
C PHE A 6 -2.40 52.64 27.97
N CYS A 7 -2.06 53.63 27.14
CA CYS A 7 -2.14 53.50 25.69
C CYS A 7 -1.13 52.46 25.16
N LEU A 8 -1.65 51.46 24.44
CA LEU A 8 -0.85 50.45 23.75
C LEU A 8 -0.26 51.06 22.47
N LEU A 9 1.04 51.37 22.48
CA LEU A 9 1.76 51.82 21.29
C LEU A 9 2.03 50.60 20.38
N LEU A 10 1.06 50.26 19.53
CA LEU A 10 1.19 49.16 18.58
C LEU A 10 2.21 49.50 17.48
N LEU A 11 3.31 48.75 17.47
CA LEU A 11 4.24 48.64 16.35
C LEU A 11 3.49 48.09 15.11
N LEU A 12 2.95 49.00 14.30
CA LEU A 12 2.50 48.68 12.94
C LEU A 12 3.70 48.47 12.03
N SER A 13 4.37 47.32 12.16
CA SER A 13 5.20 46.79 11.09
C SER A 13 4.28 46.57 9.88
N ARG A 14 4.42 47.42 8.85
CA ARG A 14 3.78 47.18 7.56
C ARG A 14 4.39 45.89 6.98
N VAL A 15 3.69 44.78 7.15
CA VAL A 15 3.95 43.56 6.39
C VAL A 15 3.64 43.89 4.93
N THR A 16 4.68 44.23 4.17
CA THR A 16 4.61 44.31 2.71
C THR A 16 4.44 42.90 2.17
N PHE A 17 3.19 42.46 2.02
CA PHE A 17 2.87 41.30 1.22
C PHE A 17 3.42 41.55 -0.20
N ALA A 18 4.32 40.68 -0.65
CA ALA A 18 4.78 40.73 -2.04
C ALA A 18 3.61 40.39 -2.98
N ALA A 19 3.71 40.87 -4.21
CA ALA A 19 2.68 40.61 -5.21
C ALA A 19 2.58 39.08 -5.48
N PRO A 20 1.36 38.54 -5.68
CA PRO A 20 1.18 37.19 -6.17
C PRO A 20 1.99 36.97 -7.47
N LEU A 21 2.55 35.77 -7.62
CA LEU A 21 3.21 35.34 -8.86
C LEU A 21 2.24 35.60 -10.04
N PRO A 22 2.66 36.31 -11.11
CA PRO A 22 1.79 36.54 -12.26
C PRO A 22 1.56 35.24 -13.05
N ALA A 23 0.43 35.14 -13.74
CA ALA A 23 0.16 34.04 -14.66
C ALA A 23 1.31 33.89 -15.66
N PHE A 24 1.69 32.65 -15.95
CA PHE A 24 2.85 32.34 -16.80
C PHE A 24 2.59 31.16 -17.73
N GLU A 25 3.35 31.11 -18.81
CA GLU A 25 3.40 29.99 -19.74
C GLU A 25 4.83 29.75 -20.21
N GLY A 26 5.16 28.53 -20.65
CA GLY A 26 6.49 28.22 -21.15
C GLY A 26 6.76 26.73 -21.24
N THR A 27 8.05 26.37 -21.22
CA THR A 27 8.51 24.98 -21.23
C THR A 27 9.37 24.66 -20.01
N LEU A 28 9.33 23.38 -19.67
CA LEU A 28 10.10 22.73 -18.62
C LEU A 28 10.87 21.57 -19.27
N THR A 29 12.14 21.41 -18.92
CA THR A 29 12.93 20.21 -19.22
C THR A 29 13.51 19.67 -17.92
N GLN A 30 13.25 18.41 -17.62
CA GLN A 30 13.78 17.68 -16.47
C GLN A 30 14.79 16.66 -16.97
N THR A 31 15.96 16.58 -16.34
CA THR A 31 16.97 15.57 -16.59
C THR A 31 17.33 14.87 -15.28
N GLN A 32 17.14 13.55 -15.22
CA GLN A 32 17.44 12.71 -14.06
C GLN A 32 18.10 11.42 -14.54
N ASN A 33 19.23 11.03 -13.93
CA ASN A 33 19.96 9.81 -14.26
C ASN A 33 20.27 9.61 -15.78
N GLY A 34 20.36 10.71 -16.55
CA GLY A 34 20.59 10.71 -17.99
C GLY A 34 19.32 10.67 -18.86
N ALA A 35 18.17 10.30 -18.30
CA ALA A 35 16.86 10.43 -18.95
C ALA A 35 16.43 11.91 -18.96
N THR A 36 15.76 12.37 -20.02
CA THR A 36 15.27 13.75 -20.15
C THR A 36 13.80 13.79 -20.54
N ALA A 37 12.95 14.35 -19.68
CA ALA A 37 11.55 14.62 -19.96
C ALA A 37 11.35 16.08 -20.33
N LYS A 38 10.43 16.37 -21.26
CA LYS A 38 10.04 17.72 -21.65
C LYS A 38 8.56 17.92 -21.41
N ALA A 39 8.19 19.12 -20.99
CA ALA A 39 6.79 19.49 -20.84
C ALA A 39 6.54 20.95 -21.21
N LYS A 40 5.33 21.23 -21.69
CA LYS A 40 4.77 22.58 -21.70
C LYS A 40 4.08 22.82 -20.37
N ILE A 41 4.16 24.04 -19.86
CA ILE A 41 3.53 24.43 -18.59
C ILE A 41 2.82 25.76 -18.74
N ALA A 42 1.60 25.84 -18.20
CA ALA A 42 0.84 27.08 -18.07
C ALA A 42 0.19 27.14 -16.69
N TRP A 43 0.15 28.32 -16.09
CA TRP A 43 -0.44 28.52 -14.77
C TRP A 43 -1.17 29.86 -14.67
N GLN A 44 -2.36 29.81 -14.06
CA GLN A 44 -3.21 30.94 -13.75
C GLN A 44 -3.54 30.89 -12.24
N PRO A 45 -3.12 31.87 -11.44
CA PRO A 45 -3.46 31.93 -10.03
C PRO A 45 -4.98 32.04 -9.82
N PRO A 46 -5.55 31.43 -8.77
CA PRO A 46 -4.88 30.64 -7.73
C PRO A 46 -4.92 29.11 -7.95
N GLU A 47 -5.57 28.63 -9.02
CA GLU A 47 -6.12 27.26 -9.03
C GLU A 47 -5.99 26.48 -10.35
N THR A 48 -5.50 27.10 -11.42
CA THR A 48 -5.44 26.43 -12.73
C THR A 48 -3.99 26.25 -13.17
N LEU A 49 -3.59 25.00 -13.35
CA LEU A 49 -2.28 24.57 -13.84
C LEU A 49 -2.52 23.57 -14.96
N LEU A 50 -1.80 23.73 -16.07
CA LEU A 50 -1.69 22.74 -17.13
C LEU A 50 -0.23 22.35 -17.28
N ILE A 51 0.06 21.04 -17.31
CA ILE A 51 1.36 20.51 -17.69
C ILE A 51 1.14 19.41 -18.74
N GLU A 52 1.70 19.61 -19.92
CA GLU A 52 1.64 18.65 -21.04
C GLU A 52 3.03 18.04 -21.22
N ILE A 53 3.23 16.82 -20.75
CA ILE A 53 4.46 16.05 -20.93
C ILE A 53 4.51 15.52 -22.36
N GLU A 54 5.62 15.79 -23.05
CA GLU A 54 5.88 15.30 -24.41
C GLU A 54 6.38 13.85 -24.35
N ARG A 55 5.88 13.00 -25.26
CA ARG A 55 6.41 11.64 -25.43
C ARG A 55 7.87 11.69 -25.87
N ASP A 56 8.72 10.94 -25.18
CA ASP A 56 10.10 10.70 -25.60
C ASP A 56 10.43 9.20 -25.45
N ASP A 57 10.51 8.52 -26.60
CA ASP A 57 10.83 7.09 -26.67
C ASP A 57 12.26 6.78 -26.20
N ALA A 58 13.19 7.74 -26.21
CA ALA A 58 14.56 7.53 -25.76
C ALA A 58 14.70 7.55 -24.23
N SER A 59 13.96 8.43 -23.54
CA SER A 59 13.89 8.46 -22.07
C SER A 59 12.83 7.55 -21.46
N GLN A 60 11.98 6.92 -22.30
CA GLN A 60 10.79 6.15 -21.89
C GLN A 60 9.70 7.03 -21.25
N THR A 61 9.69 8.33 -21.52
CA THR A 61 8.68 9.25 -20.99
C THR A 61 7.39 9.13 -21.81
N PRO A 62 6.26 8.69 -21.23
CA PRO A 62 4.97 8.70 -21.94
C PRO A 62 4.45 10.13 -22.10
N ALA A 63 3.64 10.37 -23.12
CA ALA A 63 2.85 11.60 -23.17
C ALA A 63 1.82 11.61 -22.03
N GLN A 64 1.60 12.77 -21.42
CA GLN A 64 0.65 12.89 -20.31
C GLN A 64 0.18 14.34 -20.19
N THR A 65 -1.08 14.55 -19.81
CA THR A 65 -1.61 15.88 -19.50
C THR A 65 -2.10 15.93 -18.06
N ILE A 66 -1.54 16.84 -17.26
CA ILE A 66 -1.98 17.15 -15.90
C ILE A 66 -2.71 18.48 -15.94
N LEU A 67 -3.96 18.51 -15.47
CA LEU A 67 -4.78 19.70 -15.39
C LEU A 67 -5.35 19.87 -13.99
N THR A 68 -5.23 21.05 -13.38
CA THR A 68 -5.99 21.43 -12.19
C THR A 68 -7.08 22.45 -12.54
N ARG A 69 -8.22 22.34 -11.85
CA ARG A 69 -9.32 23.31 -11.92
C ARG A 69 -10.19 23.12 -10.67
N GLY A 70 -10.78 24.19 -10.13
CA GLY A 70 -11.65 24.07 -8.96
C GLY A 70 -10.90 23.42 -7.79
N ASP A 71 -11.44 22.37 -7.18
CA ASP A 71 -10.79 21.66 -6.06
C ASP A 71 -10.25 20.27 -6.46
N GLU A 72 -10.06 20.00 -7.76
CA GLU A 72 -9.58 18.71 -8.30
C GLU A 72 -8.31 18.81 -9.17
N THR A 73 -7.64 17.66 -9.33
CA THR A 73 -6.53 17.44 -10.28
C THR A 73 -6.90 16.28 -11.19
N LEU A 74 -6.73 16.46 -12.49
CA LEU A 74 -7.03 15.48 -13.55
C LEU A 74 -5.72 15.06 -14.22
N LEU A 75 -5.54 13.75 -14.42
CA LEU A 75 -4.39 13.13 -15.05
C LEU A 75 -4.85 12.34 -16.27
N PHE A 76 -4.58 12.85 -17.47
CA PHE A 76 -4.92 12.22 -18.74
C PHE A 76 -3.72 11.53 -19.37
N ASP A 77 -3.90 10.26 -19.72
CA ASP A 77 -3.00 9.47 -20.57
C ASP A 77 -3.56 9.43 -22.01
N PRO A 78 -2.90 10.06 -22.99
CA PRO A 78 -3.31 10.04 -24.40
C PRO A 78 -3.17 8.68 -25.09
N ALA A 79 -2.23 7.83 -24.65
CA ALA A 79 -1.99 6.52 -25.26
C ALA A 79 -3.06 5.52 -24.84
N GLY A 80 -3.30 5.41 -23.53
CA GLY A 80 -4.39 4.60 -22.98
C GLY A 80 -5.77 5.24 -23.15
N LYS A 81 -5.90 6.55 -23.40
CA LYS A 81 -7.17 7.32 -23.42
C LYS A 81 -7.94 7.26 -22.09
N ARG A 82 -7.22 7.39 -20.97
CA ARG A 82 -7.75 7.30 -19.59
C ARG A 82 -7.59 8.62 -18.86
N THR A 83 -8.52 8.96 -17.97
CA THR A 83 -8.36 10.10 -17.04
C THR A 83 -8.59 9.66 -15.60
N HIS A 84 -7.63 9.94 -14.73
CA HIS A 84 -7.77 9.77 -13.29
C HIS A 84 -8.09 11.12 -12.64
N ARG A 85 -8.97 11.12 -11.63
CA ARG A 85 -9.24 12.29 -10.81
C ARG A 85 -8.77 12.10 -9.38
N PHE A 86 -8.11 13.14 -8.88
CA PHE A 86 -7.77 13.31 -7.48
C PHE A 86 -8.66 14.38 -6.86
N ALA A 87 -9.19 14.11 -5.68
CA ALA A 87 -10.10 15.01 -4.94
C ALA A 87 -9.34 16.15 -4.21
N PHE A 88 -8.25 16.62 -4.80
CA PHE A 88 -7.47 17.77 -4.36
C PHE A 88 -6.90 18.49 -5.58
N ASN A 89 -6.75 19.81 -5.49
CA ASN A 89 -6.10 20.63 -6.51
C ASN A 89 -4.66 20.92 -6.10
N ILE A 90 -3.68 20.31 -6.77
CA ILE A 90 -2.26 20.52 -6.46
C ILE A 90 -1.84 21.99 -6.55
N ALA A 91 -2.33 22.75 -7.54
CA ALA A 91 -2.03 24.17 -7.67
C ALA A 91 -2.59 25.00 -6.51
N LYS A 92 -3.78 24.67 -5.98
CA LYS A 92 -4.30 25.30 -4.74
C LYS A 92 -3.48 24.93 -3.51
N SER A 93 -3.01 23.69 -3.39
CA SER A 93 -2.12 23.30 -2.29
C SER A 93 -0.81 24.07 -2.34
N TRP A 94 -0.20 24.20 -3.52
CA TRP A 94 1.02 24.99 -3.76
C TRP A 94 0.80 26.50 -3.55
N TRP A 95 -0.44 26.99 -3.70
CA TRP A 95 -0.79 28.40 -3.56
C TRP A 95 -1.18 28.82 -2.13
N ARG A 96 -1.98 28.01 -1.42
CA ARG A 96 -2.65 28.39 -0.16
C ARG A 96 -1.85 28.06 1.09
N GLY A 97 -0.94 27.09 1.02
CA GLY A 97 -0.12 26.66 2.14
C GLY A 97 1.29 26.32 1.69
N ALA A 98 2.23 26.32 2.62
CA ALA A 98 3.57 25.81 2.37
C ALA A 98 3.58 24.26 2.36
N ASP A 99 2.68 23.64 1.60
CA ASP A 99 2.72 22.21 1.32
C ASP A 99 3.72 21.91 0.22
N LEU A 100 4.98 22.04 0.62
CA LEU A 100 6.13 21.76 -0.22
C LEU A 100 6.39 20.25 -0.31
N SER A 101 5.76 19.43 0.54
CA SER A 101 6.04 17.98 0.64
C SER A 101 5.71 17.18 -0.63
N SER A 102 5.04 17.81 -1.61
CA SER A 102 4.75 17.25 -2.92
C SER A 102 5.81 17.42 -4.01
N GLY A 103 7.02 17.90 -3.70
CA GLY A 103 8.27 17.62 -4.47
C GLY A 103 8.41 18.04 -5.94
N GLY A 104 7.35 18.46 -6.64
CA GLY A 104 7.38 18.54 -8.10
C GLY A 104 8.16 19.71 -8.72
N PRO A 105 8.58 19.60 -10.00
CA PRO A 105 9.26 20.67 -10.76
C PRO A 105 8.51 22.01 -10.76
N ALA A 106 7.18 21.99 -10.72
CA ALA A 106 6.36 23.20 -10.65
C ALA A 106 6.43 23.88 -9.26
N ASN A 107 6.74 23.16 -8.18
CA ASN A 107 6.91 23.75 -6.85
C ASN A 107 8.15 24.64 -6.74
N PHE A 108 9.23 24.35 -7.49
CA PHE A 108 10.40 25.22 -7.51
C PHE A 108 10.15 26.56 -8.20
N LEU A 109 9.05 26.70 -8.95
CA LEU A 109 8.58 27.98 -9.50
C LEU A 109 8.14 28.96 -8.41
N PHE A 110 7.53 28.44 -7.34
CA PHE A 110 6.98 29.24 -6.24
C PHE A 110 8.00 29.52 -5.13
N ALA A 111 9.13 28.80 -5.09
CA ALA A 111 10.20 29.02 -4.11
C ALA A 111 10.91 30.39 -4.24
N GLY A 112 10.80 31.04 -5.40
CA GLY A 112 11.35 32.37 -5.68
C GLY A 112 10.53 33.55 -5.11
N THR A 113 9.24 33.35 -4.79
CA THR A 113 8.37 34.45 -4.34
C THR A 113 8.46 34.73 -2.83
N PRO A 114 8.40 36.00 -2.38
CA PRO A 114 8.34 36.31 -0.96
C PRO A 114 6.97 35.92 -0.38
N PHE A 115 6.97 34.91 0.48
CA PHE A 115 5.76 34.36 1.10
C PHE A 115 5.13 35.30 2.14
N PRO A 116 3.80 35.23 2.38
CA PRO A 116 3.22 35.77 3.61
C PRO A 116 3.91 35.11 4.82
N GLY A 117 4.28 35.93 5.81
CA GLY A 117 5.23 35.53 6.87
C GLY A 117 4.78 34.40 7.80
N GLN A 118 5.73 33.90 8.58
CA GLN A 118 5.54 32.83 9.57
C GLN A 118 4.30 33.08 10.45
N THR A 119 3.40 32.10 10.52
CA THR A 119 2.39 32.04 11.58
C THR A 119 3.06 31.60 12.89
N ALA A 120 2.50 32.02 14.02
CA ALA A 120 3.09 31.81 15.35
C ALA A 120 3.17 30.33 15.80
N GLU A 121 2.65 29.39 15.01
CA GLU A 121 2.54 27.96 15.33
C GLU A 121 3.54 27.08 14.58
N GLY A 122 4.29 27.65 13.62
CA GLY A 122 5.58 27.12 13.15
C GLY A 122 5.61 25.72 12.51
N ARG A 123 4.46 25.12 12.16
CA ARG A 123 4.38 23.76 11.56
C ARG A 123 3.28 23.69 10.50
N TYR A 124 3.61 23.17 9.32
CA TYR A 124 2.66 22.68 8.32
C TYR A 124 2.68 21.15 8.31
N LEU A 125 1.54 20.51 8.02
CA LEU A 125 1.33 19.05 8.07
C LEU A 125 0.81 18.53 6.72
N SER A 126 1.66 17.78 6.00
CA SER A 126 1.41 16.91 4.82
C SER A 126 2.60 15.94 4.66
N ARG A 127 2.61 14.82 3.91
CA ARG A 127 1.72 14.16 2.92
C ARG A 127 2.01 14.38 1.42
N ASP A 128 2.26 13.25 0.76
CA ASP A 128 2.25 12.96 -0.69
C ASP A 128 3.26 13.71 -1.58
N ASN A 129 4.05 12.93 -2.33
CA ASN A 129 5.11 13.36 -3.25
C ASN A 129 4.63 13.30 -4.72
N VAL A 130 4.95 14.29 -5.56
CA VAL A 130 4.61 14.33 -7.00
C VAL A 130 5.86 14.60 -7.85
N LEU A 131 6.36 13.56 -8.52
CA LEU A 131 7.42 13.66 -9.53
C LEU A 131 6.83 13.51 -10.95
N PHE A 132 7.55 14.01 -11.95
CA PHE A 132 7.17 13.98 -13.37
C PHE A 132 8.17 13.13 -14.15
N GLY A 133 7.70 12.37 -15.14
CA GLY A 133 8.54 11.52 -15.99
C GLY A 133 8.84 10.14 -15.37
N GLY A 134 8.63 9.09 -16.16
CA GLY A 134 8.89 7.71 -15.77
C GLY A 134 10.32 7.26 -16.09
N GLY A 135 10.87 6.39 -15.25
CA GLY A 135 12.15 5.75 -15.50
C GLY A 135 12.42 4.66 -14.47
N GLY A 136 12.02 3.42 -14.77
CA GLY A 136 12.19 2.28 -13.86
C GLY A 136 10.99 1.32 -13.88
N GLN A 137 11.02 0.30 -13.02
CA GLN A 137 9.90 -0.65 -12.83
C GLN A 137 8.63 0.00 -12.22
N GLU A 138 8.68 1.30 -11.98
CA GLU A 138 7.55 2.09 -11.52
C GLU A 138 7.14 3.00 -12.68
N ALA A 139 6.14 2.56 -13.45
CA ALA A 139 5.33 3.48 -14.21
C ALA A 139 4.58 4.36 -13.19
N TYR A 140 5.13 5.53 -12.90
CA TYR A 140 4.55 6.46 -11.92
C TYR A 140 3.21 6.99 -12.41
N TYR A 141 2.14 6.28 -12.07
CA TYR A 141 0.84 6.89 -11.85
C TYR A 141 1.02 8.03 -10.84
N ALA A 142 0.43 9.20 -11.10
CA ALA A 142 0.52 10.30 -10.16
C ALA A 142 -0.06 9.88 -8.79
N ALA A 143 0.55 10.35 -7.71
CA ALA A 143 0.28 9.95 -6.32
C ALA A 143 0.64 8.50 -5.95
N VAL A 144 1.92 8.11 -6.10
CA VAL A 144 2.47 7.00 -5.32
C VAL A 144 2.55 7.41 -3.85
N LYS A 145 1.72 6.78 -3.00
CA LYS A 145 1.83 6.82 -1.53
C LYS A 145 3.09 6.06 -1.09
N THR A 146 4.25 6.71 -1.18
CA THR A 146 5.45 6.27 -0.45
C THR A 146 5.16 6.30 1.06
N ARG A 147 5.88 5.47 1.84
CA ARG A 147 5.71 5.45 3.30
C ARG A 147 5.87 6.87 3.85
N ALA A 148 4.79 7.42 4.39
CA ALA A 148 4.86 8.67 5.12
C ALA A 148 5.87 8.53 6.26
N ASN A 149 6.89 9.38 6.28
CA ASN A 149 7.66 9.62 7.50
C ASN A 149 6.65 9.99 8.59
N ARG A 150 6.82 9.42 9.78
CA ARG A 150 5.88 9.58 10.91
C ARG A 150 5.70 11.05 11.35
N PHE A 151 6.57 11.92 10.86
CA PHE A 151 6.66 13.34 11.17
C PHE A 151 7.03 14.13 9.90
N ALA A 152 6.58 15.38 9.82
CA ALA A 152 6.80 16.24 8.65
C ALA A 152 8.28 16.70 8.54
N PRO A 153 8.83 16.85 7.33
CA PRO A 153 10.17 17.38 7.14
C PRO A 153 10.27 18.85 7.56
N GLN A 154 11.44 19.24 8.08
CA GLN A 154 11.81 20.64 8.30
C GLN A 154 12.25 21.25 6.97
N ILE A 155 11.48 22.21 6.46
CA ILE A 155 11.70 22.81 5.14
C ILE A 155 12.20 24.25 5.29
N THR A 156 13.34 24.54 4.67
CA THR A 156 13.94 25.87 4.60
C THR A 156 13.94 26.34 3.14
N VAL A 157 13.28 27.46 2.84
CA VAL A 157 13.21 28.03 1.48
C VAL A 157 13.82 29.43 1.46
N SER A 158 14.60 29.71 0.43
CA SER A 158 15.07 31.03 0.02
C SER A 158 14.89 31.17 -1.50
N PRO A 159 14.95 32.40 -2.06
CA PRO A 159 14.81 32.59 -3.52
C PRO A 159 15.84 31.83 -4.38
N ALA A 160 16.95 31.40 -3.78
CA ALA A 160 18.02 30.67 -4.46
C ALA A 160 18.22 29.22 -3.97
N THR A 161 17.52 28.78 -2.92
CA THR A 161 17.73 27.45 -2.31
C THR A 161 16.48 26.89 -1.64
N ARG A 162 16.27 25.57 -1.70
CA ARG A 162 15.30 24.84 -0.88
C ARG A 162 15.98 23.63 -0.27
N VAL A 163 15.93 23.51 1.06
CA VAL A 163 16.53 22.40 1.81
C VAL A 163 15.47 21.75 2.69
N GLU A 164 15.37 20.44 2.65
CA GLU A 164 14.46 19.64 3.46
C GLU A 164 15.24 18.68 4.34
N LYS A 165 14.84 18.55 5.60
CA LYS A 165 15.47 17.67 6.57
C LYS A 165 14.44 16.84 7.31
N ASP A 166 14.80 15.64 7.73
CA ASP A 166 13.99 14.89 8.69
C ASP A 166 14.13 15.45 10.12
N GLU A 167 13.42 14.87 11.09
CA GLU A 167 13.51 15.27 12.50
C GLU A 167 14.92 15.08 13.11
N ALA A 168 15.73 14.18 12.56
CA ALA A 168 17.12 13.98 12.97
C ALA A 168 18.08 15.01 12.32
N GLY A 169 17.56 15.91 11.49
CA GLY A 169 18.34 16.94 10.80
C GLY A 169 19.10 16.44 9.57
N LYS A 170 18.86 15.20 9.13
CA LYS A 170 19.44 14.63 7.91
C LYS A 170 18.75 15.26 6.71
N THR A 171 19.53 15.78 5.76
CA THR A 171 19.00 16.30 4.49
C THR A 171 18.31 15.19 3.69
N LEU A 172 17.06 15.45 3.33
CA LEU A 172 16.24 14.65 2.41
C LEU A 172 16.40 15.20 0.99
N LEU A 173 16.24 16.52 0.84
CA LEU A 173 16.36 17.26 -0.42
C LEU A 173 17.27 18.50 -0.22
N ASP A 174 18.19 18.75 -1.14
CA ASP A 174 18.90 20.03 -1.29
C ASP A 174 18.79 20.51 -2.74
N ALA A 175 18.09 21.62 -2.96
CA ALA A 175 17.83 22.18 -4.27
C ALA A 175 18.35 23.62 -4.39
N LYS A 176 19.12 23.89 -5.44
CA LYS A 176 19.61 25.22 -5.81
C LYS A 176 18.79 25.78 -6.95
N ILE A 177 18.40 27.05 -6.85
CA ILE A 177 17.47 27.73 -7.76
C ILE A 177 18.20 28.92 -8.39
N THR A 178 18.21 28.99 -9.71
CA THR A 178 18.74 30.11 -10.49
C THR A 178 17.55 30.88 -11.07
N LEU A 179 17.44 32.17 -10.72
CA LEU A 179 16.38 33.06 -11.23
C LEU A 179 16.88 33.89 -12.43
N GLY A 180 15.98 34.17 -13.37
CA GLY A 180 16.15 35.11 -14.46
C GLY A 180 15.92 36.56 -14.04
N ALA A 181 16.18 37.51 -14.95
CA ALA A 181 16.00 38.94 -14.70
C ALA A 181 14.52 39.37 -14.55
N ASP A 182 13.60 38.50 -14.98
CA ASP A 182 12.15 38.60 -14.84
C ASP A 182 11.62 37.97 -13.53
N GLY A 183 12.49 37.34 -12.73
CA GLY A 183 12.15 36.70 -11.46
C GLY A 183 11.64 35.26 -11.57
N PHE A 184 11.45 34.73 -12.79
CA PHE A 184 11.16 33.31 -12.97
C PHE A 184 12.43 32.47 -12.80
N PRO A 185 12.37 31.21 -12.32
CA PRO A 185 13.53 30.33 -12.38
C PRO A 185 13.88 30.01 -13.84
N THR A 186 15.18 29.91 -14.12
CA THR A 186 15.74 29.43 -15.39
C THR A 186 16.36 28.04 -15.22
N LYS A 187 16.89 27.73 -14.04
CA LYS A 187 17.46 26.41 -13.71
C LYS A 187 17.24 26.05 -12.24
N VAL A 188 16.98 24.78 -11.96
CA VAL A 188 17.02 24.19 -10.61
C VAL A 188 17.87 22.94 -10.62
N GLU A 189 18.73 22.75 -9.62
CA GLU A 189 19.50 21.52 -9.40
C GLU A 189 19.12 20.95 -8.04
N ALA A 190 18.42 19.82 -8.02
CA ALA A 190 17.94 19.13 -6.83
C ALA A 190 18.76 17.87 -6.55
N THR A 191 19.12 17.64 -5.28
CA THR A 191 19.82 16.45 -4.81
C THR A 191 18.98 15.75 -3.76
N GLU A 192 18.56 14.51 -4.04
CA GLU A 192 17.76 13.66 -3.15
C GLU A 192 18.40 12.27 -3.05
N GLY A 193 18.65 11.78 -1.84
CA GLY A 193 19.25 10.46 -1.62
C GLY A 193 20.62 10.22 -2.29
N GLY A 194 21.29 11.27 -2.76
CA GLY A 194 22.53 11.20 -3.55
C GLY A 194 22.32 11.16 -5.07
N GLN A 195 21.08 11.09 -5.57
CA GLN A 195 20.76 11.34 -6.97
C GLN A 195 20.65 12.84 -7.25
N VAL A 196 21.02 13.27 -8.45
CA VAL A 196 20.90 14.67 -8.90
C VAL A 196 19.91 14.76 -10.05
N THR A 197 18.92 15.64 -9.90
CA THR A 197 17.92 15.99 -10.90
C THR A 197 18.08 17.46 -11.28
N SER A 198 18.22 17.75 -12.57
CA SER A 198 18.30 19.11 -13.09
C SER A 198 17.01 19.47 -13.80
N PHE A 199 16.49 20.66 -13.53
CA PHE A 199 15.36 21.25 -14.24
C PHE A 199 15.83 22.52 -14.95
N THR A 200 15.41 22.70 -16.20
CA THR A 200 15.64 23.92 -16.99
C THR A 200 14.30 24.46 -17.43
N TYR A 201 14.13 25.77 -17.33
CA TYR A 201 12.86 26.45 -17.54
C TYR A 201 13.01 27.52 -18.62
N SER A 202 11.97 27.72 -19.40
CA SER A 202 11.86 28.83 -20.35
C SER A 202 10.45 29.39 -20.26
N LEU A 203 10.24 30.21 -19.23
CA LEU A 203 8.95 30.82 -18.88
C LEU A 203 8.86 32.26 -19.37
N LYS A 204 7.63 32.74 -19.49
CA LYS A 204 7.29 34.14 -19.73
C LYS A 204 5.94 34.46 -19.06
N PRO A 205 5.64 35.74 -18.76
CA PRO A 205 4.30 36.14 -18.35
C PRO A 205 3.26 35.75 -19.41
N ALA A 206 2.12 35.23 -18.96
CA ALA A 206 1.01 34.89 -19.84
C ALA A 206 0.32 36.19 -20.32
N ALA A 207 0.15 36.34 -21.64
CA ALA A 207 -0.44 37.54 -22.24
C ALA A 207 -1.97 37.60 -22.09
N ALA A 208 -2.61 36.47 -21.81
CA ALA A 208 -4.05 36.34 -21.57
C ALA A 208 -4.28 35.18 -20.57
N PRO A 209 -5.45 35.13 -19.89
CA PRO A 209 -5.82 33.98 -19.08
C PRO A 209 -5.88 32.72 -19.94
N PHE A 210 -5.15 31.67 -19.57
CA PHE A 210 -5.13 30.46 -20.39
C PHE A 210 -6.46 29.71 -20.29
N ALA A 211 -7.04 29.38 -21.44
CA ALA A 211 -8.23 28.54 -21.50
C ALA A 211 -7.78 27.09 -21.25
N ALA A 212 -8.08 26.56 -20.07
CA ALA A 212 -7.73 25.18 -19.74
C ALA A 212 -8.44 24.20 -20.70
N PRO A 213 -7.68 23.30 -21.36
CA PRO A 213 -8.23 22.44 -22.41
C PRO A 213 -9.32 21.53 -21.86
N GLU A 214 -10.30 21.21 -22.70
CA GLU A 214 -11.20 20.09 -22.43
C GLU A 214 -10.43 18.79 -22.61
N ILE A 215 -10.40 17.96 -21.57
CA ILE A 215 -9.83 16.60 -21.68
C ILE A 215 -10.80 15.77 -22.52
N PRO A 216 -10.38 15.21 -23.68
CA PRO A 216 -11.32 14.65 -24.64
C PRO A 216 -12.09 13.44 -24.11
N SER A 217 -13.42 13.59 -23.96
CA SER A 217 -14.40 12.51 -23.80
C SER A 217 -13.99 11.36 -22.87
N ALA A 218 -13.34 11.68 -21.76
CA ALA A 218 -12.79 10.70 -20.84
C ALA A 218 -13.79 10.33 -19.74
N VAL A 219 -13.89 9.03 -19.49
CA VAL A 219 -14.43 8.51 -18.24
C VAL A 219 -13.40 8.78 -17.14
N ILE A 220 -13.85 9.36 -16.04
CA ILE A 220 -13.01 9.76 -14.92
C ILE A 220 -13.01 8.65 -13.86
N GLU A 221 -11.83 8.11 -13.58
CA GLU A 221 -11.64 7.09 -12.54
C GLU A 221 -11.49 7.77 -11.16
N ASP A 222 -12.28 7.34 -10.17
CA ASP A 222 -12.21 7.86 -8.79
C ASP A 222 -11.04 7.26 -8.00
N GLU A 223 -10.31 8.07 -7.21
CA GLU A 223 -9.28 7.60 -6.28
C GLU A 223 -9.84 6.64 -5.20
N GLN A 224 -11.07 6.89 -4.74
CA GLN A 224 -11.75 6.11 -3.71
C GLN A 224 -13.18 5.84 -4.16
N LEU A 225 -13.51 4.57 -4.36
CA LEU A 225 -14.83 4.15 -4.81
C LEU A 225 -15.86 4.29 -3.70
N LEU A 226 -16.96 4.97 -3.99
CA LEU A 226 -18.11 5.10 -3.10
C LEU A 226 -19.00 3.85 -3.19
N ALA A 227 -19.99 3.74 -2.30
CA ALA A 227 -21.03 2.71 -2.39
C ALA A 227 -21.79 2.80 -3.74
N PRO A 228 -22.22 1.68 -4.36
CA PRO A 228 -22.89 1.69 -5.66
C PRO A 228 -24.17 2.54 -5.76
N SER A 229 -24.79 2.84 -4.62
CA SER A 229 -25.97 3.70 -4.47
C SER A 229 -25.66 5.20 -4.53
N ALA A 230 -24.41 5.61 -4.24
CA ALA A 230 -23.97 7.01 -4.34
C ALA A 230 -23.76 7.47 -5.79
N TYR A 231 -23.60 6.53 -6.72
CA TYR A 231 -23.40 6.81 -8.13
C TYR A 231 -24.72 6.89 -8.91
N GLY A 232 -24.91 8.04 -9.56
CA GLY A 232 -26.01 8.30 -10.49
C GLY A 232 -25.96 7.43 -11.75
N THR A 233 -27.01 7.51 -12.57
CA THR A 233 -27.19 6.72 -13.79
C THR A 233 -27.05 7.53 -15.09
N GLY A 234 -26.82 8.85 -14.99
CA GLY A 234 -26.95 9.78 -16.12
C GLY A 234 -25.67 10.06 -16.93
N ASP A 235 -24.49 9.89 -16.34
CA ASP A 235 -23.21 10.18 -16.99
C ASP A 235 -22.25 8.98 -17.00
N ALA A 236 -21.30 8.99 -17.93
CA ALA A 236 -20.39 7.86 -18.16
C ALA A 236 -19.42 7.61 -16.99
N THR A 237 -19.05 8.65 -16.25
CA THR A 237 -18.13 8.60 -15.10
C THR A 237 -18.82 7.93 -13.92
N ALA A 238 -20.02 8.37 -13.56
CA ALA A 238 -20.81 7.76 -12.50
C ALA A 238 -21.13 6.29 -12.82
N LEU A 239 -21.50 5.98 -14.07
CA LEU A 239 -21.74 4.60 -14.52
C LEU A 239 -20.46 3.72 -14.45
N PHE A 240 -19.29 4.28 -14.71
CA PHE A 240 -18.02 3.56 -14.61
C PHE A 240 -17.64 3.25 -13.17
N ASN A 241 -17.58 4.27 -12.31
CA ASN A 241 -17.20 4.09 -10.90
C ASN A 241 -18.24 3.24 -10.15
N LYS A 242 -19.52 3.32 -10.54
CA LYS A 242 -20.54 2.35 -10.13
C LYS A 242 -20.21 0.93 -10.53
N GLY A 243 -19.80 0.70 -11.79
CA GLY A 243 -19.38 -0.61 -12.28
C GLY A 243 -18.18 -1.17 -11.53
N ALA A 244 -17.17 -0.35 -11.27
CA ALA A 244 -16.00 -0.72 -10.46
C ALA A 244 -16.37 -1.05 -9.01
N SER A 245 -17.23 -0.23 -8.38
CA SER A 245 -17.74 -0.47 -7.03
C SER A 245 -18.59 -1.75 -6.94
N LEU A 246 -19.45 -2.03 -7.94
CA LEU A 246 -20.21 -3.28 -8.01
C LEU A 246 -19.30 -4.51 -8.17
N ALA A 247 -18.23 -4.40 -8.96
CA ALA A 247 -17.25 -5.48 -9.12
C ALA A 247 -16.48 -5.79 -7.83
N LEU A 248 -16.13 -4.77 -7.03
CA LEU A 248 -15.54 -4.97 -5.70
C LEU A 248 -16.51 -5.61 -4.70
N ASN A 249 -17.81 -5.42 -4.87
CA ASN A 249 -18.87 -6.05 -4.07
C ASN A 249 -19.38 -7.38 -4.69
N GLU A 250 -18.64 -7.93 -5.66
CA GLU A 250 -18.94 -9.21 -6.36
C GLU A 250 -20.28 -9.27 -7.12
N ASP A 251 -20.99 -8.15 -7.31
CA ASP A 251 -22.17 -8.06 -8.18
C ASP A 251 -21.75 -7.88 -9.64
N PHE A 252 -21.13 -8.93 -10.18
CA PHE A 252 -20.57 -8.94 -11.54
C PHE A 252 -21.62 -8.68 -12.64
N PRO A 253 -22.87 -9.22 -12.59
CA PRO A 253 -23.88 -8.91 -13.59
C PRO A 253 -24.25 -7.42 -13.63
N ALA A 254 -24.42 -6.78 -12.47
CA ALA A 254 -24.69 -5.34 -12.42
C ALA A 254 -23.44 -4.51 -12.79
N ALA A 255 -22.24 -4.97 -12.43
CA ALA A 255 -20.98 -4.34 -12.82
C ALA A 255 -20.82 -4.28 -14.35
N PHE A 256 -21.00 -5.41 -15.05
CA PHE A 256 -20.97 -5.44 -16.52
C PHE A 256 -22.06 -4.59 -17.16
N ALA A 257 -23.26 -4.54 -16.58
CA ALA A 257 -24.33 -3.67 -17.07
C ALA A 257 -23.98 -2.18 -16.94
N ALA A 258 -23.37 -1.78 -15.82
CA ALA A 258 -22.93 -0.41 -15.55
C ALA A 258 -21.72 0.01 -16.41
N LEU A 259 -20.68 -0.82 -16.51
CA LEU A 259 -19.53 -0.62 -17.40
C LEU A 259 -19.96 -0.56 -18.87
N GLY A 260 -20.87 -1.45 -19.29
CA GLY A 260 -21.43 -1.44 -20.64
C GLY A 260 -22.29 -0.22 -20.94
N ALA A 261 -22.96 0.36 -19.93
CA ALA A 261 -23.68 1.63 -20.06
C ALA A 261 -22.70 2.81 -20.16
N SER A 262 -21.66 2.85 -19.33
CA SER A 262 -20.59 3.83 -19.40
C SER A 262 -19.92 3.84 -20.78
N ALA A 263 -19.56 2.67 -21.31
CA ALA A 263 -18.98 2.51 -22.65
C ALA A 263 -19.88 3.02 -23.79
N ARG A 264 -21.22 3.00 -23.62
CA ARG A 264 -22.17 3.58 -24.59
C ARG A 264 -22.26 5.09 -24.46
N SER A 265 -22.20 5.62 -23.23
CA SER A 265 -22.27 7.05 -22.95
C SER A 265 -20.96 7.79 -23.30
N ALA A 266 -19.81 7.11 -23.24
CA ALA A 266 -18.50 7.64 -23.65
C ALA A 266 -17.79 6.67 -24.61
N PRO A 267 -18.22 6.57 -25.89
CA PRO A 267 -17.76 5.55 -26.84
C PRO A 267 -16.30 5.67 -27.27
N THR A 268 -15.62 6.76 -26.91
CA THR A 268 -14.18 6.98 -27.16
C THR A 268 -13.31 6.70 -25.94
N ALA A 269 -13.89 6.48 -24.76
CA ALA A 269 -13.16 6.19 -23.53
C ALA A 269 -12.81 4.70 -23.46
N SER A 270 -11.54 4.40 -23.20
CA SER A 270 -11.07 3.01 -23.06
C SER A 270 -11.41 2.40 -21.71
N ALA A 271 -11.39 3.19 -20.63
CA ALA A 271 -11.46 2.70 -19.25
C ALA A 271 -12.63 1.72 -19.00
N PRO A 272 -13.89 1.96 -19.45
CA PRO A 272 -14.97 0.99 -19.24
C PRO A 272 -14.75 -0.34 -19.95
N LEU A 273 -14.15 -0.31 -21.14
CA LEU A 273 -13.84 -1.51 -21.92
C LEU A 273 -12.61 -2.24 -21.37
N ILE A 274 -11.60 -1.52 -20.87
CA ILE A 274 -10.47 -2.10 -20.13
C ILE A 274 -10.99 -2.80 -18.88
N SER A 275 -11.80 -2.14 -18.04
CA SER A 275 -12.36 -2.76 -16.83
C SER A 275 -13.28 -3.95 -17.16
N THR A 276 -14.04 -3.87 -18.25
CA THR A 276 -14.82 -5.02 -18.76
C THR A 276 -13.90 -6.19 -19.13
N PHE A 277 -12.79 -5.92 -19.85
CA PHE A 277 -11.81 -6.92 -20.25
C PHE A 277 -11.12 -7.57 -19.04
N GLU A 278 -10.63 -6.77 -18.09
CA GLU A 278 -9.96 -7.25 -16.87
C GLU A 278 -10.91 -8.09 -16.00
N LEU A 279 -12.14 -7.62 -15.80
CA LEU A 279 -13.15 -8.34 -15.02
C LEU A 279 -13.53 -9.66 -15.70
N ALA A 280 -13.74 -9.66 -17.01
CA ALA A 280 -14.01 -10.87 -17.78
C ALA A 280 -12.85 -11.89 -17.70
N LEU A 281 -11.58 -11.44 -17.79
CA LEU A 281 -10.42 -12.31 -17.57
C LEU A 281 -10.39 -12.92 -16.16
N SER A 282 -10.68 -12.13 -15.12
CA SER A 282 -10.69 -12.62 -13.73
C SER A 282 -11.77 -13.68 -13.49
N LEU A 283 -12.93 -13.53 -14.13
CA LEU A 283 -14.05 -14.48 -14.11
C LEU A 283 -13.90 -15.62 -15.13
N ARG A 284 -12.83 -15.60 -15.94
CA ARG A 284 -12.55 -16.54 -17.04
C ARG A 284 -13.61 -16.60 -18.15
N ASP A 285 -14.33 -15.50 -18.35
CA ASP A 285 -15.24 -15.32 -19.48
C ASP A 285 -14.46 -14.81 -20.69
N ASP A 286 -14.03 -15.73 -21.56
CA ASP A 286 -13.23 -15.40 -22.73
C ASP A 286 -14.04 -14.70 -23.84
N GLY A 287 -15.35 -14.93 -23.89
CA GLY A 287 -16.27 -14.28 -24.83
C GLY A 287 -16.49 -12.80 -24.53
N LEU A 288 -16.72 -12.44 -23.26
CA LEU A 288 -16.78 -11.04 -22.83
C LEU A 288 -15.43 -10.35 -22.98
N ALA A 289 -14.32 -11.03 -22.65
CA ALA A 289 -12.98 -10.49 -22.84
C ALA A 289 -12.68 -10.23 -24.33
N GLU A 290 -12.99 -11.17 -25.24
CA GLU A 290 -12.83 -10.97 -26.68
C GLU A 290 -13.70 -9.83 -27.22
N ALA A 291 -14.97 -9.74 -26.79
CA ALA A 291 -15.87 -8.67 -27.19
C ALA A 291 -15.44 -7.28 -26.67
N ALA A 292 -14.79 -7.22 -25.49
CA ALA A 292 -14.21 -6.00 -24.96
C ALA A 292 -12.93 -5.60 -25.72
N LEU A 293 -12.02 -6.56 -25.96
CA LEU A 293 -10.78 -6.33 -26.70
C LEU A 293 -11.05 -5.88 -28.15
N THR A 294 -11.99 -6.52 -28.84
CA THR A 294 -12.40 -6.13 -30.21
C THR A 294 -12.84 -4.67 -30.27
N LYS A 295 -13.54 -4.17 -29.24
CA LYS A 295 -13.95 -2.75 -29.15
C LYS A 295 -12.80 -1.82 -28.76
N LEU A 296 -11.86 -2.27 -27.92
CA LEU A 296 -10.65 -1.51 -27.61
C LEU A 296 -9.79 -1.29 -28.87
N GLU A 297 -9.70 -2.30 -29.73
CA GLU A 297 -9.00 -2.21 -31.01
C GLU A 297 -9.65 -1.18 -31.97
N THR A 298 -10.97 -1.01 -31.96
CA THR A 298 -11.63 0.05 -32.77
C THR A 298 -11.43 1.46 -32.21
N LEU A 299 -10.95 1.61 -30.96
CA LEU A 299 -10.58 2.93 -30.42
C LEU A 299 -9.24 3.44 -30.97
N GLY A 300 -8.48 2.64 -31.72
CA GLY A 300 -7.15 3.01 -32.20
C GLY A 300 -6.13 3.20 -31.07
N LEU A 301 -6.23 2.39 -30.02
CA LEU A 301 -5.14 2.22 -29.05
C LEU A 301 -3.94 1.58 -29.75
N ASP A 302 -2.73 1.89 -29.30
CA ASP A 302 -1.52 1.39 -29.97
C ASP A 302 -1.23 -0.09 -29.63
N ALA A 303 -0.18 -0.64 -30.23
CA ALA A 303 0.23 -2.03 -30.01
C ALA A 303 0.74 -2.30 -28.59
N THR A 304 1.20 -1.27 -27.86
CA THR A 304 1.67 -1.41 -26.47
C THR A 304 0.51 -1.60 -25.50
N GLU A 305 -0.66 -1.02 -25.80
CA GLU A 305 -1.90 -1.26 -25.04
C GLU A 305 -2.66 -2.51 -25.51
N THR A 306 -2.79 -2.72 -26.83
CA THR A 306 -3.66 -3.79 -27.37
C THR A 306 -3.04 -5.18 -27.30
N GLN A 307 -1.75 -5.32 -27.59
CA GLN A 307 -1.13 -6.65 -27.71
C GLN A 307 -0.94 -7.37 -26.36
N PRO A 308 -0.56 -6.72 -25.23
CA PRO A 308 -0.52 -7.39 -23.93
C PRO A 308 -1.88 -7.93 -23.48
N ARG A 309 -2.97 -7.22 -23.81
CA ARG A 309 -4.35 -7.70 -23.57
C ARG A 309 -4.68 -8.89 -24.46
N ARG A 310 -4.36 -8.83 -25.76
CA ARG A 310 -4.49 -9.97 -26.67
C ARG A 310 -3.70 -11.19 -26.19
N ALA A 311 -2.50 -11.01 -25.66
CA ALA A 311 -1.71 -12.08 -25.07
C ALA A 311 -2.38 -12.72 -23.85
N ARG A 312 -2.95 -11.92 -22.95
CA ARG A 312 -3.66 -12.43 -21.75
C ARG A 312 -4.94 -13.20 -22.11
N LEU A 313 -5.68 -12.77 -23.13
CA LEU A 313 -6.81 -13.52 -23.68
C LEU A 313 -6.36 -14.86 -24.30
N ALA A 314 -5.27 -14.87 -25.06
CA ALA A 314 -4.70 -16.09 -25.62
C ALA A 314 -4.23 -17.06 -24.51
N LEU A 315 -3.59 -16.56 -23.45
CA LEU A 315 -3.21 -17.37 -22.28
C LEU A 315 -4.42 -17.97 -21.55
N LEU A 316 -5.52 -17.22 -21.39
CA LEU A 316 -6.77 -17.74 -20.82
C LEU A 316 -7.31 -18.92 -21.66
N ARG A 317 -7.25 -18.79 -22.99
CA ARG A 317 -7.61 -19.83 -23.97
C ARG A 317 -6.59 -20.96 -24.11
N ARG A 318 -5.45 -20.88 -23.40
CA ARG A 318 -4.29 -21.79 -23.52
C ARG A 318 -3.63 -21.79 -24.91
N ASP A 319 -3.87 -20.75 -25.71
CA ASP A 319 -3.16 -20.50 -26.96
C ASP A 319 -1.81 -19.83 -26.67
N ASN A 320 -0.83 -20.65 -26.31
CA ASN A 320 0.54 -20.18 -26.04
C ASN A 320 1.20 -19.56 -27.28
N LYS A 321 0.78 -19.95 -28.51
CA LYS A 321 1.34 -19.42 -29.76
C LYS A 321 0.80 -18.02 -30.06
N GLY A 322 -0.52 -17.82 -29.93
CA GLY A 322 -1.14 -16.49 -30.00
C GLY A 322 -0.62 -15.56 -28.91
N ALA A 323 -0.42 -16.06 -27.69
CA ALA A 323 0.17 -15.30 -26.59
C ALA A 323 1.59 -14.81 -26.91
N LEU A 324 2.45 -15.69 -27.43
CA LEU A 324 3.80 -15.33 -27.88
C LEU A 324 3.78 -14.32 -29.03
N ALA A 325 2.96 -14.55 -30.06
CA ALA A 325 2.85 -13.65 -31.21
C ALA A 325 2.41 -12.23 -30.80
N ALA A 326 1.48 -12.13 -29.85
CA ALA A 326 1.04 -10.85 -29.30
C ALA A 326 2.12 -10.20 -28.42
N LEU A 327 2.76 -10.93 -27.49
CA LEU A 327 3.83 -10.35 -26.66
C LEU A 327 5.03 -9.87 -27.49
N LYS A 328 5.40 -10.61 -28.53
CA LYS A 328 6.41 -10.18 -29.49
C LYS A 328 5.98 -8.89 -30.22
N ALA A 329 4.74 -8.81 -30.71
CA ALA A 329 4.24 -7.58 -31.33
C ALA A 329 4.19 -6.39 -30.36
N ALA A 330 4.00 -6.62 -29.05
CA ALA A 330 4.09 -5.59 -28.02
C ALA A 330 5.54 -5.12 -27.83
N ALA A 331 6.49 -6.07 -27.74
CA ALA A 331 7.91 -5.82 -27.61
C ALA A 331 8.52 -5.10 -28.83
N ASP A 332 8.15 -5.52 -30.05
CA ASP A 332 8.56 -4.88 -31.30
C ASP A 332 8.02 -3.43 -31.42
N ALA A 333 6.86 -3.14 -30.81
CA ALA A 333 6.25 -1.81 -30.80
C ALA A 333 6.83 -0.85 -29.73
N ALA A 334 7.42 -1.39 -28.67
CA ALA A 334 8.11 -0.63 -27.62
C ALA A 334 9.41 -1.33 -27.22
N PRO A 335 10.43 -1.38 -28.11
CA PRO A 335 11.66 -2.11 -27.87
C PRO A 335 12.42 -1.59 -26.63
N GLN A 336 12.26 -0.33 -26.24
CA GLN A 336 12.81 0.23 -25.01
C GLN A 336 12.15 -0.33 -23.74
N ASN A 337 10.92 -0.84 -23.80
CA ASN A 337 10.24 -1.40 -22.64
C ASN A 337 10.74 -2.83 -22.36
N ILE A 338 11.69 -2.93 -21.42
CA ILE A 338 12.32 -4.22 -21.09
C ILE A 338 11.38 -5.19 -20.35
N GLU A 339 10.26 -4.72 -19.80
CA GLU A 339 9.22 -5.59 -19.21
C GLU A 339 8.46 -6.37 -20.27
N LEU A 340 8.06 -5.73 -21.38
CA LEU A 340 7.40 -6.42 -22.50
C LEU A 340 8.32 -7.49 -23.12
N ARG A 341 9.62 -7.20 -23.23
CA ARG A 341 10.62 -8.20 -23.67
C ARG A 341 10.86 -9.29 -22.63
N LEU A 342 10.82 -9.00 -21.33
CA LEU A 342 10.85 -10.05 -20.29
C LEU A 342 9.66 -11.00 -20.44
N LEU A 343 8.45 -10.48 -20.68
CA LEU A 343 7.25 -11.28 -20.92
C LEU A 343 7.35 -12.10 -22.22
N GLU A 344 7.89 -11.55 -23.30
CA GLU A 344 8.20 -12.31 -24.53
C GLU A 344 9.15 -13.50 -24.23
N GLY A 345 10.24 -13.26 -23.49
CA GLY A 345 11.16 -14.32 -23.07
C GLY A 345 10.48 -15.41 -22.23
N GLN A 346 9.55 -15.03 -21.35
CA GLN A 346 8.76 -15.99 -20.57
C GLN A 346 7.81 -16.81 -21.46
N ALA A 347 7.15 -16.17 -22.45
CA ALA A 347 6.28 -16.84 -23.40
C ALA A 347 7.04 -17.78 -24.35
N LEU A 348 8.23 -17.42 -24.82
CA LEU A 348 9.12 -18.31 -25.57
C LEU A 348 9.45 -19.56 -24.76
N ARG A 349 9.81 -19.38 -23.48
CA ARG A 349 10.11 -20.50 -22.56
C ARG A 349 8.91 -21.43 -22.37
N ILE A 350 7.69 -20.88 -22.23
CA ILE A 350 6.44 -21.66 -22.10
C ILE A 350 6.11 -22.42 -23.39
N ASN A 351 6.46 -21.88 -24.56
CA ASN A 351 6.32 -22.56 -25.86
C ASN A 351 7.45 -23.58 -26.14
N GLY A 352 8.44 -23.70 -25.26
CA GLY A 352 9.57 -24.62 -25.41
C GLY A 352 10.75 -24.08 -26.21
N ASP A 353 10.73 -22.82 -26.65
CA ASP A 353 11.88 -22.17 -27.29
C ASP A 353 12.84 -21.60 -26.23
N ILE A 354 13.59 -22.51 -25.62
CA ILE A 354 14.46 -22.21 -24.47
C ILE A 354 15.66 -21.34 -24.89
N GLU A 355 16.24 -21.56 -26.06
CA GLU A 355 17.40 -20.77 -26.50
C GLU A 355 17.01 -19.35 -26.93
N ALA A 356 15.85 -19.13 -27.59
CA ALA A 356 15.38 -17.78 -27.87
C ALA A 356 15.03 -17.03 -26.57
N ALA A 357 14.36 -17.69 -25.61
CA ALA A 357 14.10 -17.12 -24.29
C ALA A 357 15.40 -16.69 -23.58
N ARG A 358 16.45 -17.52 -23.63
CA ARG A 358 17.78 -17.21 -23.08
C ARG A 358 18.45 -16.04 -23.76
N ALA A 359 18.39 -15.96 -25.09
CA ALA A 359 18.95 -14.84 -25.85
C ALA A 359 18.32 -13.52 -25.39
N ILE A 360 16.99 -13.47 -25.24
CA ILE A 360 16.30 -12.31 -24.67
C ILE A 360 16.80 -12.02 -23.25
N TYR A 361 16.79 -12.97 -22.32
CA TYR A 361 17.22 -12.70 -20.95
C TYR A 361 18.67 -12.17 -20.88
N ILE A 362 19.61 -12.75 -21.64
CA ILE A 362 21.01 -12.30 -21.69
C ILE A 362 21.11 -10.87 -22.23
N GLN A 363 20.30 -10.51 -23.23
CA GLN A 363 20.23 -9.13 -23.74
C GLN A 363 19.69 -8.16 -22.67
N LEU A 364 18.62 -8.50 -21.96
CA LEU A 364 18.06 -7.64 -20.90
C LEU A 364 19.06 -7.35 -19.78
N LEU A 365 20.02 -8.24 -19.53
CA LEU A 365 21.07 -8.07 -18.52
C LEU A 365 22.22 -7.15 -18.96
N SER A 366 22.48 -6.99 -20.26
CA SER A 366 23.53 -6.07 -20.76
C SER A 366 23.05 -4.63 -20.92
N GLU A 367 21.74 -4.40 -20.96
CA GLU A 367 21.17 -3.08 -21.22
C GLU A 367 21.31 -2.11 -20.05
N LYS A 368 21.57 -0.84 -20.38
CA LYS A 368 21.51 0.27 -19.43
C LYS A 368 20.06 0.70 -19.27
N SER A 369 19.39 0.15 -18.26
CA SER A 369 17.99 0.43 -17.96
C SER A 369 17.82 0.84 -16.50
N PRO A 370 16.95 1.82 -16.18
CA PRO A 370 16.56 2.11 -14.80
C PRO A 370 15.64 1.02 -14.22
N GLN A 371 15.10 0.10 -15.02
CA GLN A 371 14.19 -0.95 -14.56
C GLN A 371 14.96 -2.13 -13.91
N VAL A 372 15.74 -1.85 -12.87
CA VAL A 372 16.65 -2.81 -12.19
C VAL A 372 15.94 -4.10 -11.80
N ALA A 373 14.73 -4.02 -11.24
CA ALA A 373 13.98 -5.20 -10.83
C ALA A 373 13.48 -6.07 -12.02
N THR A 374 13.32 -5.50 -13.24
CA THR A 374 13.09 -6.30 -14.46
C THR A 374 14.32 -7.13 -14.78
N GLN A 375 15.51 -6.53 -14.64
CA GLN A 375 16.79 -7.21 -14.87
C GLN A 375 17.09 -8.25 -13.78
N VAL A 376 16.69 -8.01 -12.52
CA VAL A 376 16.72 -9.01 -11.44
C VAL A 376 15.82 -10.20 -11.78
N THR A 377 14.60 -9.94 -12.25
CA THR A 377 13.66 -11.00 -12.66
C THR A 377 14.20 -11.78 -13.87
N ALA A 378 14.84 -11.11 -14.84
CA ALA A 378 15.53 -11.76 -15.95
C ALA A 378 16.69 -12.65 -15.45
N ALA A 379 17.53 -12.15 -14.53
CA ALA A 379 18.63 -12.90 -13.94
C ALA A 379 18.13 -14.14 -13.20
N GLN A 380 17.13 -13.99 -12.33
CA GLN A 380 16.51 -15.10 -11.61
C GLN A 380 15.87 -16.11 -12.57
N THR A 381 15.13 -15.65 -13.59
CA THR A 381 14.44 -16.52 -14.55
C THR A 381 15.43 -17.32 -15.40
N LEU A 382 16.50 -16.68 -15.88
CA LEU A 382 17.60 -17.32 -16.61
C LEU A 382 18.30 -18.36 -15.73
N SER A 383 18.67 -17.99 -14.51
CA SER A 383 19.37 -18.87 -13.59
C SER A 383 18.51 -20.06 -13.14
N LEU A 384 17.20 -19.87 -12.90
CA LEU A 384 16.26 -20.94 -12.51
C LEU A 384 15.86 -21.86 -13.68
N ALA A 385 15.89 -21.36 -14.92
CA ALA A 385 15.55 -22.14 -16.12
C ALA A 385 16.70 -23.03 -16.64
N ALA A 386 17.91 -22.89 -16.09
CA ALA A 386 19.06 -23.68 -16.49
C ALA A 386 19.05 -25.09 -15.88
N MET A 387 19.49 -26.09 -16.65
CA MET A 387 19.78 -27.45 -16.21
C MET A 387 21.26 -27.58 -15.79
N PRO A 388 21.63 -28.56 -14.94
CA PRO A 388 22.98 -28.65 -14.38
C PRO A 388 24.11 -28.79 -15.42
N ASP A 389 23.85 -29.49 -16.53
CA ASP A 389 24.77 -29.66 -17.66
C ASP A 389 25.00 -28.36 -18.47
N GLU A 390 24.10 -27.37 -18.33
CA GLU A 390 24.14 -26.11 -19.05
C GLU A 390 24.86 -25.00 -18.28
N PHE A 391 25.08 -25.15 -16.96
CA PHE A 391 25.64 -24.10 -16.10
C PHE A 391 26.98 -23.59 -16.61
N ALA A 392 27.91 -24.48 -17.00
CA ALA A 392 29.21 -24.08 -17.54
C ALA A 392 29.10 -23.32 -18.87
N VAL A 393 28.15 -23.70 -19.73
CA VAL A 393 27.93 -23.04 -21.04
C VAL A 393 27.31 -21.66 -20.83
N LEU A 394 26.34 -21.52 -19.93
CA LEU A 394 25.72 -20.24 -19.61
C LEU A 394 26.69 -19.29 -18.90
N LEU A 395 27.53 -19.81 -17.98
CA LEU A 395 28.62 -19.03 -17.38
C LEU A 395 29.70 -18.60 -18.39
N ALA A 396 29.87 -19.30 -19.50
CA ALA A 396 30.72 -18.85 -20.60
C ALA A 396 30.02 -17.82 -21.51
N LYS A 397 28.69 -17.92 -21.70
CA LYS A 397 27.88 -16.99 -22.52
C LYS A 397 27.59 -15.64 -21.84
N ILE A 398 27.48 -15.58 -20.52
CA ILE A 398 27.11 -14.36 -19.77
C ILE A 398 28.37 -13.54 -19.39
N PRO A 399 28.54 -12.30 -19.88
CA PRO A 399 29.68 -11.44 -19.54
C PRO A 399 29.68 -11.00 -18.06
N THR A 400 30.65 -10.17 -17.66
CA THR A 400 30.80 -9.64 -16.29
C THR A 400 30.80 -8.09 -16.24
N GLU A 401 30.25 -7.46 -17.28
CA GLU A 401 30.35 -6.01 -17.48
C GLU A 401 29.35 -5.23 -16.60
N THR A 402 28.12 -5.73 -16.47
CA THR A 402 27.03 -5.07 -15.72
C THR A 402 26.75 -5.78 -14.38
N GLU A 403 26.13 -5.08 -13.42
CA GLU A 403 25.68 -5.73 -12.17
C GLU A 403 24.62 -6.83 -12.40
N PRO A 404 23.59 -6.67 -13.25
CA PRO A 404 22.65 -7.75 -13.54
C PRO A 404 23.31 -9.02 -14.12
N GLN A 405 24.31 -8.87 -14.98
CA GLN A 405 25.09 -10.00 -15.49
C GLN A 405 25.84 -10.72 -14.36
N LYS A 406 26.52 -9.98 -13.48
CA LYS A 406 27.21 -10.54 -12.29
C LYS A 406 26.23 -11.25 -11.35
N LEU A 407 25.02 -10.72 -11.18
CA LEU A 407 23.95 -11.38 -10.42
C LEU A 407 23.53 -12.70 -11.06
N ALA A 408 23.24 -12.73 -12.37
CA ALA A 408 22.85 -13.95 -13.07
C ALA A 408 23.93 -15.04 -12.99
N ARG A 409 25.22 -14.67 -13.13
CA ARG A 409 26.37 -15.57 -12.92
C ARG A 409 26.42 -16.10 -11.49
N SER A 410 26.26 -15.22 -10.50
CA SER A 410 26.30 -15.58 -9.07
C SER A 410 25.18 -16.55 -8.70
N LEU A 411 23.98 -16.34 -9.23
CA LEU A 411 22.84 -17.25 -9.06
C LEU A 411 23.05 -18.61 -9.77
N LEU A 412 23.65 -18.62 -10.96
CA LEU A 412 24.04 -19.87 -11.63
C LEU A 412 25.12 -20.63 -10.84
N GLN A 413 26.13 -19.93 -10.32
CA GLN A 413 27.20 -20.51 -9.49
C GLN A 413 26.63 -21.17 -8.22
N LEU A 414 25.66 -20.53 -7.56
CA LEU A 414 24.98 -21.12 -6.40
C LEU A 414 24.20 -22.39 -6.74
N ARG A 415 23.55 -22.45 -7.91
CA ARG A 415 22.87 -23.67 -8.39
C ARG A 415 23.85 -24.77 -8.80
N ASP A 416 25.04 -24.40 -9.26
CA ASP A 416 26.19 -25.27 -9.53
C ASP A 416 26.97 -25.67 -8.25
N GLY A 417 26.46 -25.30 -7.07
CA GLY A 417 27.07 -25.60 -5.77
C GLY A 417 28.34 -24.79 -5.45
N LYS A 418 28.74 -23.86 -6.31
CA LYS A 418 29.96 -23.03 -6.20
C LYS A 418 29.71 -21.75 -5.41
N ASP A 419 30.81 -21.15 -4.93
CA ASP A 419 30.79 -19.81 -4.37
C ASP A 419 30.65 -18.75 -5.48
N PRO A 420 29.80 -17.72 -5.29
CA PRO A 420 29.73 -16.58 -6.21
C PRO A 420 31.03 -15.80 -6.37
N GLU A 421 31.33 -15.42 -7.62
CA GLU A 421 32.36 -14.41 -7.93
C GLU A 421 32.01 -13.01 -7.39
N THR A 422 30.72 -12.69 -7.26
CA THR A 422 30.23 -11.38 -6.78
C THR A 422 29.26 -11.58 -5.62
N THR A 423 29.55 -10.95 -4.49
CA THR A 423 28.81 -11.13 -3.22
C THR A 423 28.13 -9.86 -2.70
N ALA A 424 28.36 -8.72 -3.35
CA ALA A 424 27.82 -7.41 -2.99
C ALA A 424 27.36 -6.67 -4.26
N PHE A 425 26.18 -6.06 -4.18
CA PHE A 425 25.54 -5.29 -5.25
C PHE A 425 25.09 -3.92 -4.73
N ALA A 426 25.10 -2.89 -5.57
CA ALA A 426 24.62 -1.56 -5.16
C ALA A 426 23.12 -1.56 -4.84
N SER A 427 22.30 -2.17 -5.70
CA SER A 427 20.84 -2.30 -5.54
C SER A 427 20.44 -3.25 -4.40
N ASP A 428 19.40 -2.87 -3.65
CA ASP A 428 18.76 -3.72 -2.65
C ASP A 428 18.13 -4.96 -3.29
N GLU A 429 17.46 -4.80 -4.44
CA GLU A 429 16.76 -5.86 -5.18
C GLU A 429 17.73 -6.95 -5.64
N MET A 430 18.92 -6.57 -6.12
CA MET A 430 19.99 -7.51 -6.46
C MET A 430 20.54 -8.23 -5.23
N GLN A 431 20.74 -7.51 -4.11
CA GLN A 431 21.22 -8.10 -2.87
C GLN A 431 20.19 -9.08 -2.26
N ILE A 432 18.90 -8.76 -2.34
CA ILE A 432 17.77 -9.63 -1.99
C ILE A 432 17.77 -10.88 -2.87
N ALA A 433 17.93 -10.73 -4.19
CA ALA A 433 17.98 -11.85 -5.11
C ALA A 433 19.15 -12.80 -4.81
N LEU A 434 20.32 -12.26 -4.48
CA LEU A 434 21.47 -13.05 -4.04
C LEU A 434 21.20 -13.79 -2.71
N ALA A 435 20.58 -13.13 -1.73
CA ALA A 435 20.24 -13.74 -0.44
C ALA A 435 19.28 -14.92 -0.60
N LEU A 436 18.25 -14.77 -1.45
CA LEU A 436 17.33 -15.84 -1.86
C LEU A 436 18.07 -16.97 -2.60
N GLY A 437 19.08 -16.65 -3.40
CA GLY A 437 19.96 -17.62 -4.03
C GLY A 437 20.72 -18.48 -3.02
N TYR A 438 21.31 -17.85 -1.98
CA TYR A 438 21.99 -18.57 -0.91
C TYR A 438 21.03 -19.47 -0.12
N GLU A 439 19.81 -19.01 0.20
CA GLU A 439 18.80 -19.85 0.83
C GLU A 439 18.39 -21.05 -0.03
N SER A 440 18.19 -20.82 -1.33
CA SER A 440 17.81 -21.87 -2.28
C SER A 440 18.91 -22.93 -2.47
N ALA A 441 20.17 -22.53 -2.25
CA ALA A 441 21.33 -23.41 -2.23
C ALA A 441 21.64 -24.00 -0.83
N SER A 442 20.73 -23.86 0.15
CA SER A 442 20.88 -24.32 1.53
C SER A 442 22.12 -23.78 2.26
N ARG A 443 22.59 -22.58 1.88
CA ARG A 443 23.76 -21.89 2.43
C ARG A 443 23.33 -20.87 3.50
N ASP A 444 22.57 -21.35 4.49
CA ASP A 444 21.82 -20.54 5.46
C ASP A 444 22.67 -19.50 6.22
N GLU A 445 23.92 -19.82 6.60
CA GLU A 445 24.82 -18.86 7.26
C GLU A 445 25.23 -17.68 6.37
N THR A 446 25.45 -17.95 5.08
CA THR A 446 25.80 -16.90 4.12
C THR A 446 24.56 -16.10 3.75
N ALA A 447 23.41 -16.76 3.58
CA ALA A 447 22.12 -16.10 3.42
C ALA A 447 21.83 -15.12 4.58
N GLU A 448 22.05 -15.53 5.84
CA GLU A 448 21.87 -14.65 7.00
C GLU A 448 22.76 -13.40 6.91
N LYS A 449 24.04 -13.55 6.58
CA LYS A 449 24.97 -12.41 6.41
C LYS A 449 24.49 -11.49 5.28
N THR A 450 24.04 -12.05 4.15
CA THR A 450 23.51 -11.29 3.02
C THR A 450 22.22 -10.53 3.38
N TRP A 451 21.32 -11.15 4.15
CA TRP A 451 20.09 -10.51 4.61
C TRP A 451 20.33 -9.42 5.66
N LYS A 452 21.31 -9.58 6.56
CA LYS A 452 21.72 -8.52 7.50
C LYS A 452 22.17 -7.25 6.78
N VAL A 453 22.93 -7.37 5.69
CA VAL A 453 23.30 -6.23 4.84
C VAL A 453 22.06 -5.52 4.27
N VAL A 454 21.00 -6.27 3.89
CA VAL A 454 19.72 -5.68 3.44
C VAL A 454 18.95 -5.02 4.60
N GLU A 455 18.93 -5.65 5.79
CA GLU A 455 18.29 -5.06 6.98
C GLU A 455 18.97 -3.77 7.46
N GLU A 456 20.29 -3.65 7.30
CA GLU A 456 21.04 -2.47 7.73
C GLU A 456 20.80 -1.28 6.77
N ARG A 457 21.07 -1.47 5.47
CA ARG A 457 21.10 -0.34 4.50
C ARG A 457 19.80 -0.09 3.76
N GLY A 458 18.93 -1.10 3.65
CA GLY A 458 17.87 -1.08 2.64
C GLY A 458 16.69 -0.16 2.92
N THR A 459 15.79 -0.04 1.95
CA THR A 459 14.48 0.61 2.12
C THR A 459 13.64 -0.08 3.19
N ASP A 460 12.63 0.60 3.75
CA ASP A 460 11.72 0.03 4.76
C ASP A 460 11.05 -1.29 4.31
N GLY A 461 10.71 -1.41 3.02
CA GLY A 461 10.18 -2.64 2.43
C GLY A 461 11.25 -3.75 2.38
N ALA A 462 12.46 -3.42 1.91
CA ALA A 462 13.59 -4.34 1.86
C ALA A 462 13.98 -4.85 3.27
N LYS A 463 14.01 -3.96 4.27
CA LYS A 463 14.29 -4.26 5.68
C LYS A 463 13.26 -5.23 6.27
N ASN A 464 11.98 -4.99 6.02
CA ASN A 464 10.92 -5.88 6.51
C ASN A 464 10.94 -7.24 5.81
N ARG A 465 11.26 -7.29 4.52
CA ARG A 465 11.52 -8.56 3.81
C ARG A 465 12.71 -9.29 4.44
N ALA A 466 13.83 -8.60 4.68
CA ALA A 466 15.01 -9.18 5.31
C ALA A 466 14.70 -9.78 6.69
N ARG A 467 13.95 -9.06 7.54
CA ARG A 467 13.51 -9.57 8.86
C ARG A 467 12.66 -10.83 8.76
N ALA A 468 11.72 -10.90 7.82
CA ALA A 468 10.91 -12.10 7.61
C ALA A 468 11.76 -13.33 7.22
N HIS A 469 12.78 -13.13 6.36
CA HIS A 469 13.72 -14.19 5.99
C HIS A 469 14.69 -14.57 7.13
N LEU A 470 15.25 -13.59 7.84
CA LEU A 470 16.11 -13.79 9.01
C LEU A 470 15.39 -14.53 10.15
N MET A 471 14.12 -14.20 10.38
CA MET A 471 13.21 -14.90 11.30
C MET A 471 13.07 -16.39 10.95
N GLY A 472 12.91 -16.71 9.66
CA GLY A 472 12.80 -18.08 9.15
C GLY A 472 14.13 -18.86 9.15
N LEU A 473 15.25 -18.19 8.88
CA LEU A 473 16.60 -18.75 9.02
C LEU A 473 16.95 -19.07 10.49
N ALA A 474 16.55 -18.19 11.42
CA ALA A 474 16.65 -18.45 12.85
C ALA A 474 15.77 -19.65 13.27
N ALA A 475 14.52 -19.71 12.78
CA ALA A 475 13.61 -20.83 13.04
C ALA A 475 14.17 -22.20 12.57
N ARG A 476 14.70 -22.29 11.33
CA ARG A 476 15.35 -23.51 10.80
C ARG A 476 16.46 -24.04 11.70
N ARG A 477 17.28 -23.12 12.25
CA ARG A 477 18.41 -23.45 13.16
C ARG A 477 17.98 -23.70 14.60
N GLY A 478 16.72 -23.43 14.97
CA GLY A 478 16.24 -23.51 16.35
C GLY A 478 16.64 -22.32 17.22
N ASP A 479 17.09 -21.20 16.64
CA ASP A 479 17.38 -19.97 17.37
C ASP A 479 16.08 -19.20 17.66
N THR A 480 15.44 -19.54 18.78
CA THR A 480 14.19 -18.89 19.18
C THR A 480 14.36 -17.43 19.57
N ASN A 481 15.51 -17.03 20.12
CA ASN A 481 15.73 -15.64 20.53
C ASN A 481 15.95 -14.72 19.31
N GLY A 482 16.76 -15.15 18.33
CA GLY A 482 16.91 -14.43 17.07
C GLY A 482 15.59 -14.35 16.30
N SER A 483 14.86 -15.48 16.17
CA SER A 483 13.59 -15.51 15.45
C SER A 483 12.53 -14.58 16.06
N ILE A 484 12.35 -14.61 17.39
CA ILE A 484 11.47 -13.66 18.10
C ILE A 484 11.98 -12.22 17.95
N GLY A 485 13.29 -11.99 17.96
CA GLY A 485 13.91 -10.68 17.77
C GLY A 485 13.55 -10.05 16.42
N TYR A 486 13.77 -10.77 15.32
CA TYR A 486 13.42 -10.30 13.97
C TYR A 486 11.90 -10.11 13.80
N TRP A 487 11.08 -11.01 14.37
CA TRP A 487 9.62 -10.82 14.37
C TRP A 487 9.20 -9.56 15.12
N LYS A 488 9.71 -9.31 16.35
CA LYS A 488 9.40 -8.09 17.11
C LYS A 488 9.86 -6.83 16.35
N ALA A 489 11.05 -6.85 15.76
CA ALA A 489 11.57 -5.74 14.95
C ALA A 489 10.71 -5.45 13.70
N TRP A 490 10.24 -6.49 13.00
CA TRP A 490 9.33 -6.34 11.86
C TRP A 490 7.97 -5.81 12.30
N ASN A 491 7.34 -6.47 13.29
CA ASN A 491 6.01 -6.14 13.82
C ASN A 491 5.92 -4.70 14.35
N ALA A 492 7.01 -4.17 14.92
CA ALA A 492 7.09 -2.77 15.38
C ALA A 492 7.03 -1.72 14.25
N THR A 493 7.24 -2.10 12.98
CA THR A 493 7.13 -1.20 11.82
C THR A 493 5.78 -1.25 11.09
N LEU A 494 4.82 -2.02 11.61
CA LEU A 494 3.51 -2.26 10.99
C LEU A 494 2.45 -1.46 11.75
N SER A 495 1.74 -0.58 11.04
CA SER A 495 0.83 0.40 11.64
C SER A 495 -0.57 -0.17 11.89
N ASN A 496 -1.17 -0.88 10.93
CA ASN A 496 -2.50 -1.47 11.07
C ASN A 496 -2.46 -2.84 11.81
N ALA A 497 -3.62 -3.38 12.16
CA ALA A 497 -3.73 -4.66 12.86
C ALA A 497 -3.64 -5.88 11.93
N ILE A 498 -4.05 -5.73 10.66
CA ILE A 498 -4.08 -6.81 9.67
C ILE A 498 -2.65 -7.28 9.34
N ASP A 499 -1.75 -6.35 9.03
CA ASP A 499 -0.35 -6.64 8.74
C ASP A 499 0.37 -7.25 9.94
N ARG A 500 0.07 -6.77 11.15
CA ARG A 500 0.61 -7.33 12.41
C ARG A 500 0.14 -8.77 12.64
N ASN A 501 -1.13 -9.06 12.36
CA ASN A 501 -1.66 -10.43 12.37
C ASN A 501 -0.98 -11.30 11.30
N SER A 502 -0.79 -10.80 10.07
CA SER A 502 -0.09 -11.50 8.98
C SER A 502 1.37 -11.80 9.34
N ALA A 503 2.10 -10.85 9.93
CA ALA A 503 3.47 -11.03 10.38
C ALA A 503 3.59 -12.05 11.53
N ARG A 504 2.63 -12.06 12.47
CA ARG A 504 2.53 -13.08 13.53
C ARG A 504 2.23 -14.47 12.96
N ASN A 505 1.33 -14.57 11.98
CA ASN A 505 1.03 -15.85 11.33
C ASN A 505 2.27 -16.37 10.57
N ALA A 506 2.98 -15.49 9.84
CA ALA A 506 4.24 -15.82 9.18
C ALA A 506 5.34 -16.31 10.15
N PHE A 507 5.37 -15.78 11.38
CA PHE A 507 6.27 -16.27 12.45
C PHE A 507 5.94 -17.70 12.86
N PHE A 508 4.68 -18.03 13.16
CA PHE A 508 4.29 -19.39 13.53
C PHE A 508 4.49 -20.39 12.37
N ASP A 509 4.09 -20.00 11.16
CA ASP A 509 4.33 -20.73 9.91
C ASP A 509 5.80 -21.12 9.72
N ALA A 510 6.73 -20.21 10.03
CA ALA A 510 8.17 -20.47 9.87
C ALA A 510 8.66 -21.57 10.82
N TRP A 511 8.17 -21.60 12.06
CA TRP A 511 8.51 -22.66 13.04
C TRP A 511 7.84 -24.00 12.73
N GLN A 512 6.61 -23.97 12.19
CA GLN A 512 5.92 -25.16 11.70
C GLN A 512 6.64 -25.76 10.48
N LYS A 513 7.02 -24.94 9.50
CA LYS A 513 7.80 -25.35 8.31
C LYS A 513 9.22 -25.82 8.66
N ALA A 514 9.78 -25.34 9.77
CA ALA A 514 11.04 -25.84 10.32
C ALA A 514 10.92 -27.17 11.09
N PHE A 515 9.69 -27.70 11.27
CA PHE A 515 9.40 -28.88 12.10
C PHE A 515 9.92 -28.75 13.55
N ARG A 516 9.81 -27.55 14.14
CA ARG A 516 10.34 -27.20 15.47
C ARG A 516 9.31 -26.58 16.41
N SER A 517 8.02 -26.84 16.20
CA SER A 517 6.92 -26.30 17.02
C SER A 517 7.13 -26.54 18.52
N ASP A 518 7.56 -27.74 18.94
CA ASP A 518 7.83 -28.07 20.34
C ASP A 518 8.95 -27.20 20.96
N THR A 519 9.97 -26.87 20.16
CA THR A 519 11.07 -25.97 20.57
C THR A 519 10.54 -24.55 20.78
N LEU A 520 9.68 -24.08 19.87
CA LEU A 520 9.01 -22.79 20.02
C LEU A 520 8.10 -22.77 21.26
N GLN A 521 7.27 -23.79 21.46
CA GLN A 521 6.35 -23.89 22.59
C GLN A 521 7.10 -23.86 23.93
N ALA A 522 8.17 -24.66 24.07
CA ALA A 522 8.99 -24.66 25.27
C ALA A 522 9.64 -23.30 25.53
N ALA A 523 10.16 -22.64 24.49
CA ALA A 523 10.73 -21.31 24.60
C ALA A 523 9.70 -20.22 24.96
N LEU A 524 8.52 -20.21 24.33
CA LEU A 524 7.44 -19.28 24.65
C LEU A 524 6.89 -19.50 26.07
N SER A 525 6.77 -20.75 26.52
CA SER A 525 6.37 -21.10 27.88
C SER A 525 7.41 -20.64 28.93
N ASN A 526 8.69 -20.88 28.67
CA ASN A 526 9.78 -20.40 29.54
C ASN A 526 9.83 -18.86 29.59
N ARG A 527 9.61 -18.18 28.45
CA ARG A 527 9.55 -16.72 28.38
C ARG A 527 8.34 -16.14 29.09
N SER A 528 7.17 -16.75 28.97
CA SER A 528 5.92 -16.28 29.61
C SER A 528 5.91 -16.51 31.13
N THR A 529 6.66 -17.49 31.61
CA THR A 529 6.81 -17.80 33.05
C THR A 529 7.96 -17.04 33.73
N ALA A 530 8.96 -16.55 33.01
CA ALA A 530 10.08 -15.78 33.56
C ALA A 530 9.66 -14.55 34.41
N THR A 531 10.42 -14.18 35.43
CA THR A 531 10.11 -13.03 36.30
C THR A 531 10.07 -11.69 35.54
N ALA A 532 10.90 -11.57 34.50
CA ALA A 532 10.97 -10.39 33.63
C ALA A 532 10.10 -10.50 32.36
N ALA A 533 9.14 -11.42 32.32
CA ALA A 533 8.26 -11.60 31.16
C ALA A 533 7.44 -10.33 30.90
N THR A 534 7.48 -9.85 29.66
CA THR A 534 6.66 -8.70 29.24
C THR A 534 5.24 -9.15 28.92
N GLU A 535 4.30 -8.20 28.89
CA GLU A 535 2.93 -8.48 28.45
C GLU A 535 2.91 -9.11 27.04
N ASP A 536 3.75 -8.63 26.13
CA ASP A 536 3.89 -9.18 24.78
C ASP A 536 4.37 -10.64 24.76
N ASP A 537 5.25 -11.04 25.69
CA ASP A 537 5.72 -12.44 25.76
C ASP A 537 4.58 -13.38 26.19
N LEU A 538 3.70 -12.94 27.10
CA LEU A 538 2.50 -13.70 27.49
C LEU A 538 1.43 -13.68 26.41
N ARG A 539 1.22 -12.55 25.73
CA ARG A 539 0.27 -12.45 24.59
C ARG A 539 0.69 -13.37 23.44
N LEU A 540 1.97 -13.38 23.08
CA LEU A 540 2.49 -14.25 22.02
C LEU A 540 2.35 -15.74 22.38
N TYR A 541 2.59 -16.11 23.63
CA TYR A 541 2.40 -17.49 24.10
C TYR A 541 0.91 -17.88 24.10
N LEU A 542 0.02 -16.99 24.57
CA LEU A 542 -1.42 -17.23 24.49
C LEU A 542 -1.87 -17.46 23.05
N THR A 543 -1.45 -16.63 22.09
CA THR A 543 -1.87 -16.84 20.68
C THR A 543 -1.29 -18.13 20.08
N TYR A 544 -0.11 -18.59 20.50
CA TYR A 544 0.37 -19.92 20.12
C TYR A 544 -0.57 -21.02 20.65
N LEU A 545 -1.00 -20.93 21.91
CA LEU A 545 -1.93 -21.88 22.51
C LEU A 545 -3.33 -21.81 21.88
N GLU A 546 -3.83 -20.62 21.52
CA GLU A 546 -5.11 -20.44 20.81
C GLU A 546 -5.11 -21.09 19.41
N LEU A 547 -3.94 -21.27 18.79
CA LEU A 547 -3.79 -21.90 17.47
C LEU A 547 -3.47 -23.39 17.53
N TYR A 548 -2.70 -23.84 18.53
CA TYR A 548 -2.09 -25.18 18.56
C TYR A 548 -2.18 -25.93 19.90
N GLY A 549 -2.65 -25.27 20.97
CA GLY A 549 -2.70 -25.81 22.33
C GLY A 549 -4.04 -26.45 22.71
N ALA A 550 -4.12 -26.97 23.93
CA ALA A 550 -5.38 -27.44 24.51
C ALA A 550 -6.13 -26.31 25.24
N ASN A 551 -7.46 -26.43 25.38
CA ASN A 551 -8.28 -25.46 26.10
C ASN A 551 -7.80 -25.22 27.54
N ASP A 552 -7.33 -26.25 28.23
CA ASP A 552 -6.83 -26.13 29.61
C ASP A 552 -5.53 -25.30 29.69
N ASP A 553 -4.66 -25.37 28.66
CA ASP A 553 -3.46 -24.54 28.56
C ASP A 553 -3.81 -23.07 28.29
N ILE A 554 -4.80 -22.82 27.42
CA ILE A 554 -5.34 -21.48 27.14
C ILE A 554 -5.90 -20.87 28.43
N ASP A 555 -6.72 -21.62 29.17
CA ASP A 555 -7.29 -21.23 30.46
C ASP A 555 -6.22 -20.90 31.51
N ALA A 556 -5.13 -21.67 31.56
CA ALA A 556 -3.99 -21.42 32.44
C ALA A 556 -3.19 -20.17 32.02
N ALA A 557 -2.97 -19.97 30.71
CA ALA A 557 -2.27 -18.81 30.17
C ALA A 557 -3.04 -17.50 30.41
N VAL A 558 -4.37 -17.50 30.21
CA VAL A 558 -5.25 -16.36 30.52
C VAL A 558 -5.21 -16.02 32.01
N GLN A 559 -5.17 -17.02 32.90
CA GLN A 559 -5.04 -16.81 34.34
C GLN A 559 -3.69 -16.22 34.73
N SER A 560 -2.59 -16.74 34.17
CA SER A 560 -1.23 -16.23 34.41
C SER A 560 -1.08 -14.77 33.94
N GLY A 561 -1.58 -14.46 32.73
CA GLY A 561 -1.55 -13.12 32.17
C GLY A 561 -2.37 -12.11 32.99
N PHE A 562 -3.59 -12.47 33.37
CA PHE A 562 -4.42 -11.64 34.26
C PHE A 562 -3.77 -11.43 35.64
N ALA A 563 -3.15 -12.46 36.22
CA ALA A 563 -2.49 -12.33 37.52
C ALA A 563 -1.26 -11.38 37.49
N ARG A 564 -0.54 -11.32 36.36
CA ARG A 564 0.62 -10.45 36.18
C ARG A 564 0.26 -9.03 35.72
N PHE A 565 -0.77 -8.90 34.88
CA PHE A 565 -1.19 -7.63 34.28
C PHE A 565 -2.68 -7.35 34.55
N PRO A 566 -3.11 -7.25 35.83
CA PRO A 566 -4.53 -7.20 36.22
C PRO A 566 -5.28 -5.95 35.75
N ASN A 567 -4.55 -4.90 35.37
CA ASN A 567 -5.08 -3.63 34.87
C ASN A 567 -5.07 -3.52 33.34
N SER A 568 -4.55 -4.53 32.61
CA SER A 568 -4.54 -4.51 31.15
C SER A 568 -5.91 -4.85 30.60
N ALA A 569 -6.45 -3.97 29.73
CA ALA A 569 -7.73 -4.17 29.07
C ALA A 569 -7.79 -5.52 28.32
N PHE A 570 -6.67 -5.96 27.71
CA PHE A 570 -6.58 -7.23 27.00
C PHE A 570 -6.78 -8.43 27.92
N TRP A 571 -6.08 -8.49 29.06
CA TRP A 571 -6.19 -9.62 29.98
C TRP A 571 -7.52 -9.61 30.76
N LEU A 572 -8.07 -8.42 31.02
CA LEU A 572 -9.44 -8.25 31.53
C LEU A 572 -10.48 -8.82 30.55
N GLY A 573 -10.40 -8.44 29.27
CA GLY A 573 -11.27 -8.96 28.20
C GLY A 573 -11.12 -10.47 28.01
N LYS A 574 -9.90 -10.99 27.90
CA LYS A 574 -9.63 -12.44 27.77
C LYS A 574 -10.12 -13.24 28.98
N ARG A 575 -9.99 -12.71 30.20
CA ARG A 575 -10.54 -13.35 31.40
C ARG A 575 -12.08 -13.30 31.41
N ALA A 576 -12.69 -12.27 30.84
CA ALA A 576 -14.14 -12.22 30.66
C ALA A 576 -14.64 -13.23 29.62
N GLU A 577 -13.98 -13.39 28.46
CA GLU A 577 -14.29 -14.43 27.47
C GLU A 577 -14.28 -15.82 28.11
N ASN A 578 -13.24 -16.12 28.89
CA ASN A 578 -13.09 -17.36 29.64
C ASN A 578 -14.26 -17.59 30.63
N ARG A 579 -14.68 -16.55 31.37
CA ARG A 579 -15.84 -16.62 32.27
C ARG A 579 -17.16 -16.83 31.54
N VAL A 580 -17.34 -16.21 30.39
CA VAL A 580 -18.51 -16.41 29.51
C VAL A 580 -18.56 -17.85 29.00
N ALA A 581 -17.45 -18.40 28.51
CA ALA A 581 -17.36 -19.78 28.06
C ALA A 581 -17.74 -20.78 29.17
N GLN A 582 -17.19 -20.60 30.38
CA GLN A 582 -17.55 -21.39 31.57
C GLN A 582 -19.05 -21.27 31.91
N ALA A 583 -19.63 -20.07 31.80
CA ALA A 583 -21.06 -19.84 32.06
C ALA A 583 -22.00 -20.46 31.00
N VAL A 584 -21.52 -20.63 29.76
CA VAL A 584 -22.29 -21.26 28.67
C VAL A 584 -22.34 -22.78 28.83
N VAL A 585 -21.26 -23.42 29.28
CA VAL A 585 -21.21 -24.89 29.47
C VAL A 585 -21.80 -25.36 30.81
N THR A 586 -21.88 -24.49 31.82
CA THR A 586 -22.43 -24.84 33.14
C THR A 586 -23.94 -25.12 33.08
N ARG A 587 -24.35 -26.38 33.31
CA ARG A 587 -25.75 -26.84 33.29
C ARG A 587 -26.20 -27.38 34.65
N GLY A 588 -26.91 -26.56 35.43
CA GLY A 588 -27.55 -26.99 36.68
C GLY A 588 -26.98 -26.36 37.95
N ASN A 589 -27.50 -26.80 39.10
CA ASN A 589 -27.16 -26.31 40.45
C ASN A 589 -26.25 -27.30 41.19
N ASP A 590 -25.15 -27.73 40.56
CA ASP A 590 -24.20 -28.63 41.22
C ASP A 590 -23.47 -27.92 42.37
N ALA A 591 -23.56 -28.51 43.56
CA ALA A 591 -23.02 -27.96 44.80
C ALA A 591 -21.48 -28.01 44.80
N GLY A 592 -20.86 -26.97 44.24
CA GLY A 592 -19.40 -26.83 44.16
C GLY A 592 -18.94 -25.97 42.97
N LEU A 593 -19.78 -25.80 41.94
CA LEU A 593 -19.50 -24.93 40.80
C LEU A 593 -20.06 -23.53 41.02
N ALA A 594 -19.34 -22.51 40.53
CA ALA A 594 -19.85 -21.14 40.51
C ALA A 594 -21.12 -21.10 39.64
N ARG A 595 -22.21 -20.54 40.18
CA ARG A 595 -23.50 -20.51 39.48
C ARG A 595 -23.35 -19.76 38.14
N ARG A 596 -24.04 -20.23 37.09
CA ARG A 596 -24.06 -19.60 35.75
C ARG A 596 -24.19 -18.07 35.80
N GLU A 597 -25.08 -17.55 36.64
CA GLU A 597 -25.27 -16.12 36.85
C GLU A 597 -24.08 -15.40 37.50
N GLN A 598 -23.36 -16.04 38.43
CA GLN A 598 -22.15 -15.49 39.04
C GLN A 598 -21.03 -15.35 38.01
N LEU A 599 -20.82 -16.36 37.17
CA LEU A 599 -19.80 -16.32 36.12
C LEU A 599 -20.07 -15.19 35.10
N PHE A 600 -21.33 -14.98 34.70
CA PHE A 600 -21.71 -13.82 33.88
C PHE A 600 -21.52 -12.49 34.62
N ASN A 601 -21.85 -12.39 35.92
CA ASN A 601 -21.60 -11.15 36.69
C ASN A 601 -20.09 -10.84 36.82
N GLU A 602 -19.25 -11.87 37.00
CA GLU A 602 -17.79 -11.74 36.98
C GLU A 602 -17.29 -11.25 35.62
N ALA A 603 -17.77 -11.85 34.51
CA ALA A 603 -17.42 -11.42 33.15
C ALA A 603 -17.80 -9.97 32.87
N MET A 604 -19.03 -9.56 33.21
CA MET A 604 -19.49 -8.19 32.99
C MET A 604 -18.65 -7.17 33.76
N LYS A 605 -18.28 -7.47 35.02
CA LYS A 605 -17.40 -6.62 35.83
C LYS A 605 -16.00 -6.49 35.22
N LEU A 606 -15.43 -7.58 34.71
CA LEU A 606 -14.13 -7.57 34.02
C LEU A 606 -14.19 -6.73 32.73
N LEU A 607 -15.31 -6.77 32.00
CA LEU A 607 -15.51 -5.98 30.79
C LEU A 607 -15.71 -4.49 31.09
N ASP A 608 -16.44 -4.13 32.17
CA ASP A 608 -16.50 -2.73 32.64
C ASP A 608 -15.09 -2.21 33.00
N GLN A 609 -14.24 -3.04 33.60
CA GLN A 609 -12.84 -2.70 33.87
C GLN A 609 -12.00 -2.59 32.59
N ALA A 610 -12.21 -3.46 31.60
CA ALA A 610 -11.51 -3.39 30.30
C ALA A 610 -11.88 -2.12 29.53
N ILE A 611 -13.17 -1.76 29.48
CA ILE A 611 -13.67 -0.52 28.87
C ILE A 611 -13.11 0.70 29.60
N ALA A 612 -13.01 0.68 30.94
CA ALA A 612 -12.39 1.78 31.69
C ALA A 612 -10.88 1.91 31.43
N ALA A 613 -10.18 0.81 31.14
CA ALA A 613 -8.75 0.80 30.83
C ALA A 613 -8.44 1.14 29.36
N ALA A 614 -9.39 0.94 28.44
CA ALA A 614 -9.28 1.28 27.02
C ALA A 614 -10.64 1.79 26.48
N PRO A 615 -11.00 3.06 26.78
CA PRO A 615 -12.34 3.59 26.48
C PRO A 615 -12.65 3.75 24.99
N ASP A 616 -11.59 3.93 24.19
CA ASP A 616 -11.62 4.12 22.74
C ASP A 616 -11.61 2.79 21.96
N GLU A 617 -11.52 1.64 22.63
CA GLU A 617 -11.50 0.31 22.01
C GLU A 617 -12.92 -0.30 21.98
N PRO A 618 -13.60 -0.29 20.81
CA PRO A 618 -15.00 -0.74 20.72
C PRO A 618 -15.17 -2.23 21.03
N PHE A 619 -14.13 -3.04 20.83
CA PHE A 619 -14.15 -4.50 21.02
C PHE A 619 -14.63 -4.94 22.42
N TYR A 620 -14.24 -4.26 23.51
CA TYR A 620 -14.67 -4.64 24.86
C TYR A 620 -16.15 -4.34 25.13
N ARG A 621 -16.69 -3.28 24.50
CA ARG A 621 -18.13 -2.96 24.55
C ARG A 621 -18.94 -3.97 23.75
N PHE A 622 -18.45 -4.40 22.58
CA PHE A 622 -18.99 -5.52 21.82
C PHE A 622 -19.06 -6.80 22.66
N GLN A 623 -17.94 -7.20 23.29
CA GLN A 623 -17.88 -8.38 24.16
C GLN A 623 -18.90 -8.30 25.31
N LYS A 624 -19.07 -7.12 25.91
CA LYS A 624 -20.03 -6.87 27.00
C LYS A 624 -21.48 -7.06 26.55
N ALA A 625 -21.85 -6.51 25.40
CA ALA A 625 -23.18 -6.68 24.83
C ALA A 625 -23.46 -8.16 24.47
N LEU A 626 -22.48 -8.86 23.89
CA LEU A 626 -22.57 -10.30 23.60
C LEU A 626 -22.73 -11.15 24.87
N ALA A 627 -21.95 -10.88 25.92
CA ALA A 627 -22.04 -11.57 27.20
C ALA A 627 -23.42 -11.39 27.87
N ALA A 628 -23.96 -10.16 27.84
CA ALA A 628 -25.31 -9.87 28.32
C ALA A 628 -26.39 -10.59 27.50
N ALA A 629 -26.21 -10.72 26.18
CA ALA A 629 -27.11 -11.48 25.31
C ALA A 629 -27.10 -12.99 25.62
N GLN A 630 -25.91 -13.59 25.77
CA GLN A 630 -25.76 -15.00 26.10
C GLN A 630 -26.29 -15.35 27.50
N ARG A 631 -26.21 -14.42 28.46
CA ARG A 631 -26.91 -14.52 29.75
C ARG A 631 -28.44 -14.58 29.59
N GLY A 632 -28.99 -13.82 28.65
CA GLY A 632 -30.43 -13.79 28.33
C GLY A 632 -30.97 -14.95 27.49
N ALA A 633 -30.08 -15.85 27.03
CA ALA A 633 -30.42 -17.00 26.19
C ALA A 633 -30.88 -18.23 27.01
N LYS A 634 -31.98 -18.87 26.54
CA LYS A 634 -32.67 -19.99 27.21
C LYS A 634 -31.91 -21.33 27.20
N THR A 635 -30.72 -21.40 26.61
CA THR A 635 -30.02 -22.66 26.27
C THR A 635 -29.30 -23.37 27.43
N GLY A 636 -29.39 -22.85 28.66
CA GLY A 636 -28.81 -23.49 29.86
C GLY A 636 -29.65 -23.27 31.12
N GLY A 637 -30.07 -24.38 31.74
CA GLY A 637 -30.79 -24.55 33.01
C GLY A 637 -31.27 -23.31 33.79
N VAL A 638 -32.59 -23.20 33.94
CA VAL A 638 -33.34 -22.39 34.94
C VAL A 638 -32.71 -21.02 35.26
N ILE A 639 -32.71 -20.12 34.29
CA ILE A 639 -32.70 -18.68 34.59
C ILE A 639 -34.15 -18.24 34.78
N ASP A 640 -34.44 -17.62 35.93
CA ASP A 640 -35.71 -16.95 36.20
C ASP A 640 -36.10 -16.02 35.04
N ALA A 641 -37.36 -16.09 34.59
CA ALA A 641 -37.86 -15.30 33.48
C ALA A 641 -37.65 -13.78 33.71
N ALA A 642 -37.71 -13.30 34.95
CA ALA A 642 -37.44 -11.91 35.27
C ALA A 642 -35.94 -11.56 35.23
N SER A 643 -35.03 -12.48 35.57
CA SER A 643 -33.57 -12.29 35.35
C SER A 643 -33.21 -12.31 33.86
N ALA A 644 -33.83 -13.21 33.07
CA ALA A 644 -33.67 -13.24 31.62
C ALA A 644 -34.16 -11.94 30.95
N ALA A 645 -35.35 -11.45 31.32
CA ALA A 645 -35.90 -10.19 30.80
C ALA A 645 -35.01 -8.98 31.13
N ARG A 646 -34.52 -8.87 32.36
CA ARG A 646 -33.57 -7.81 32.77
C ARG A 646 -32.25 -7.87 32.00
N SER A 647 -31.73 -9.08 31.76
CA SER A 647 -30.50 -9.27 30.99
C SER A 647 -30.64 -8.83 29.53
N ARG A 648 -31.80 -9.07 28.90
CA ARG A 648 -32.11 -8.61 27.54
C ARG A 648 -32.26 -7.08 27.47
N ALA A 649 -32.94 -6.47 28.43
CA ALA A 649 -33.07 -5.03 28.51
C ALA A 649 -31.71 -4.33 28.74
N ALA A 650 -30.84 -4.92 29.56
CA ALA A 650 -29.47 -4.45 29.75
C ALA A 650 -28.65 -4.56 28.46
N ALA A 651 -28.67 -5.71 27.78
CA ALA A 651 -27.99 -5.91 26.52
C ALA A 651 -28.43 -4.87 25.48
N LYS A 652 -29.74 -4.74 25.22
CA LYS A 652 -30.30 -3.75 24.28
C LYS A 652 -29.83 -2.32 24.58
N LYS A 653 -29.79 -1.93 25.85
CA LYS A 653 -29.30 -0.60 26.27
C LYS A 653 -27.80 -0.40 25.99
N GLU A 654 -26.99 -1.44 26.18
CA GLU A 654 -25.56 -1.40 25.81
C GLU A 654 -25.39 -1.33 24.29
N THR A 655 -26.20 -2.05 23.50
CA THR A 655 -26.24 -1.96 22.02
C THR A 655 -26.62 -0.57 21.53
N GLU A 656 -27.66 0.04 22.13
CA GLU A 656 -28.13 1.40 21.81
C GLU A 656 -27.06 2.45 22.15
N ALA A 657 -26.34 2.29 23.27
CA ALA A 657 -25.19 3.14 23.60
C ALA A 657 -24.02 2.94 22.63
N PHE A 658 -23.75 1.69 22.23
CA PHE A 658 -22.65 1.34 21.33
C PHE A 658 -22.85 1.88 19.91
N LEU A 659 -24.07 1.76 19.36
CA LEU A 659 -24.46 2.37 18.08
C LEU A 659 -24.39 3.90 18.09
N LYS A 660 -24.65 4.53 19.24
CA LYS A 660 -24.57 5.98 19.41
C LYS A 660 -23.13 6.49 19.46
N ASP A 661 -22.25 5.77 20.16
CA ASP A 661 -20.86 6.18 20.36
C ASP A 661 -19.98 5.90 19.12
N PHE A 662 -20.35 4.90 18.29
CA PHE A 662 -19.61 4.50 17.08
C PHE A 662 -20.52 4.44 15.83
N PRO A 663 -21.03 5.58 15.34
CA PRO A 663 -21.95 5.61 14.20
C PRO A 663 -21.25 5.22 12.89
N GLY A 664 -21.71 4.14 12.27
CA GLY A 664 -21.25 3.68 10.94
C GLY A 664 -20.13 2.62 10.96
N ASP A 665 -19.72 2.13 12.13
CA ASP A 665 -18.78 1.02 12.24
C ASP A 665 -19.44 -0.33 11.86
N ALA A 666 -18.78 -1.11 11.00
CA ALA A 666 -19.32 -2.34 10.44
C ALA A 666 -19.48 -3.46 11.49
N ASP A 667 -18.54 -3.60 12.42
CA ASP A 667 -18.59 -4.63 13.47
C ASP A 667 -19.68 -4.29 14.50
N VAL A 668 -19.90 -3.00 14.76
CA VAL A 668 -21.00 -2.49 15.60
C VAL A 668 -22.37 -2.84 14.97
N LEU A 669 -22.53 -2.61 13.66
CA LEU A 669 -23.76 -2.91 12.92
C LEU A 669 -24.04 -4.42 12.87
N VAL A 670 -23.03 -5.25 12.58
CA VAL A 670 -23.14 -6.71 12.60
C VAL A 670 -23.48 -7.22 14.01
N SER A 671 -22.93 -6.62 15.06
CA SER A 671 -23.27 -6.96 16.46
C SER A 671 -24.73 -6.69 16.79
N ALA A 672 -25.23 -5.51 16.43
CA ALA A 672 -26.63 -5.13 16.65
C ALA A 672 -27.59 -6.09 15.91
N ALA A 673 -27.25 -6.45 14.67
CA ALA A 673 -27.98 -7.44 13.89
C ALA A 673 -27.99 -8.83 14.55
N LEU A 674 -26.83 -9.37 14.94
CA LEU A 674 -26.72 -10.68 15.60
C LEU A 674 -27.48 -10.74 16.93
N GLN A 675 -27.51 -9.64 17.68
CA GLN A 675 -28.26 -9.54 18.93
C GLN A 675 -29.78 -9.51 18.67
N ASN A 676 -30.25 -8.80 17.63
CA ASN A 676 -31.66 -8.84 17.23
C ASN A 676 -32.11 -10.25 16.78
N ILE A 677 -31.26 -11.01 16.06
CA ILE A 677 -31.54 -12.43 15.72
C ILE A 677 -31.79 -13.25 17.00
N ALA A 678 -30.96 -13.06 18.03
CA ALA A 678 -31.05 -13.80 19.29
C ALA A 678 -32.29 -13.47 20.15
N TYR A 679 -33.00 -12.38 19.84
CA TYR A 679 -34.16 -11.92 20.61
C TYR A 679 -35.51 -12.08 19.90
N GLU A 680 -35.57 -11.83 18.59
CA GLU A 680 -36.83 -11.65 17.86
C GLU A 680 -37.03 -12.63 16.68
N GLY A 681 -36.04 -13.49 16.41
CA GLY A 681 -36.06 -14.45 15.29
C GLY A 681 -35.47 -13.87 14.00
N GLU A 682 -35.40 -14.68 12.95
CA GLU A 682 -34.67 -14.31 11.72
C GLU A 682 -35.28 -13.14 10.93
N ALA A 683 -36.61 -12.97 10.94
CA ALA A 683 -37.27 -12.03 10.03
C ALA A 683 -36.99 -10.55 10.34
N PRO A 684 -37.15 -10.05 11.59
CA PRO A 684 -36.85 -8.65 11.90
C PRO A 684 -35.37 -8.30 11.73
N ALA A 685 -34.48 -9.25 12.01
CA ALA A 685 -33.04 -9.03 11.87
C ALA A 685 -32.59 -8.88 10.41
N ARG A 686 -33.17 -9.64 9.47
CA ARG A 686 -32.92 -9.45 8.03
C ARG A 686 -33.39 -8.08 7.51
N GLU A 687 -34.30 -7.42 8.22
CA GLU A 687 -34.82 -6.09 7.89
C GLU A 687 -34.03 -4.97 8.58
N ALA A 688 -33.29 -5.27 9.65
CA ALA A 688 -32.30 -4.37 10.27
C ALA A 688 -30.87 -4.49 9.69
N ILE A 689 -30.60 -5.54 8.89
CA ILE A 689 -29.37 -5.72 8.10
C ILE A 689 -29.46 -5.01 6.73
N ARG A 690 -30.68 -4.74 6.26
CA ARG A 690 -30.97 -4.00 5.02
C ARG A 690 -30.96 -2.49 5.24
#